data_AF-A0AAV8CGA2-F1
#
_entry.id   AF-A0AAV8CGA2-F1
#
_cell.length_a   1.000
_cell.length_b   1.000
_cell.length_c   1.000
_cell.angle_alpha   90.00
_cell.angle_beta   90.00
_cell.angle_gamma   90.00
#
_symmetry.space_group_name_H-M   'P 1'
#
loop_
_entity.id
_entity.type
_entity.pdbx_description
1 polymer ?
#
loop_
_entity_poly.entity_id
_entity_poly.type
_entity_poly.pdbx_seq_one_letter_code
_entity_poly.pdbx_strand_id
1 'polypeptide(L)'
;MAVLSTAPTEKATRVHRNREKEMGTEKVERVFKVRADVIVRRSEREGVGEKIGNQVDALWEKIGNKIVLELISTEINPGTNNPKISKPAEIKNWFQKNNRNTNKVVCAVEFSVDSAFGEPGAIAVTNKHRKEFFLESVIIRKCLIRDTGHVHFSCNSWVQPVRIQPNKRVFFTNKPYLPSETPPGLRKLRDEEMKELRGNEKGERQLRDRIYDYATYNDLGNPEKGPEFIRPPLGGNRLPFPRRLRTGRAFSDIEPFTETRVEDPLPMYVPRDEAFDEGKQEMLVSGAQKALLHNLFPCLVASFSGEIRDFKGFHEIDNLFKEGIRLKQALHDHLLPKIPGLSKVLESGDELFRFDTPHILTKDKLAWQRDDEFARQTLAGINPVNIERLQSFPLRSKLDPSIYGPPESAIKEEHIIGQLDGMSVQQAMEKNKLYILDYHDTYIPFIDATNSQDGRKAYGTRTIFFLTTAGTLKPIAIELSLPPATPKCTRAKRVFTPPTDATTTWLWQLAKAHVCSNDAGVHQLVNHFLRTHATVEPFIISTHRQLSAMHPIFKLLKPHMRYTLPVNALARQILINAGGIIESGFTAGKYGLEISSAYYQNHWRFDQEGLPADLIRRGMAIEDSTQPHGLRLLIEDYPYASDGLLLWSAIQKWVHSYVYFYYPTDHQVQSDPELQVWYNEAVYVGHADVSGAPWWPRLATPSDLASILTTLIWLASAQHAALNFGQYPLGGYIPNRPPLMRRLVPFKGDPEYEAFKADPHQYYLSALPSLTQATTFLTVIDTLSTHSKDEEYLGKRDGDWTGDAEIEMAFKEFVSEIRQAEKEIERRNADSMLRNRCGAGVLPYELMAPSSGPGITCRGVPNSVSI
;
A
#
# COMPACT_ATOMS: atom_id res chain seq x y z
N MET A 1 13.97 94.64 -7.08
CA MET A 1 15.13 94.44 -6.17
C MET A 1 16.14 93.59 -6.91
N ALA A 2 17.05 94.20 -7.68
CA ALA A 2 18.44 94.57 -7.32
C ALA A 2 19.40 93.39 -7.59
N VAL A 3 20.55 93.47 -8.27
CA VAL A 3 21.36 94.49 -8.98
C VAL A 3 22.37 93.71 -9.87
N LEU A 4 22.80 94.31 -11.00
CA LEU A 4 24.05 94.18 -11.83
C LEU A 4 25.07 93.05 -11.48
N SER A 5 25.79 92.40 -12.42
CA SER A 5 26.90 92.98 -13.19
C SER A 5 27.77 91.90 -13.90
N THR A 6 28.30 92.24 -15.08
CA THR A 6 29.62 91.88 -15.71
C THR A 6 30.01 90.45 -16.13
N ALA A 7 30.39 90.31 -17.41
CA ALA A 7 31.29 89.30 -18.00
C ALA A 7 32.78 89.62 -17.71
N PRO A 8 33.75 88.68 -17.91
CA PRO A 8 34.41 88.57 -19.24
C PRO A 8 35.04 87.19 -19.65
N THR A 9 35.41 87.11 -20.95
CA THR A 9 36.45 86.35 -21.72
C THR A 9 37.51 85.50 -20.96
N GLU A 10 38.22 84.48 -21.49
CA GLU A 10 38.79 84.18 -22.83
C GLU A 10 39.45 82.76 -22.84
N LYS A 11 39.67 82.19 -24.05
CA LYS A 11 40.70 81.20 -24.49
C LYS A 11 40.72 79.77 -23.87
N ALA A 12 40.32 78.73 -24.62
CA ALA A 12 41.01 78.07 -25.75
C ALA A 12 42.09 77.04 -25.35
N THR A 13 41.76 75.76 -25.47
CA THR A 13 42.67 74.77 -26.06
C THR A 13 41.90 73.64 -26.74
N ARG A 14 41.99 73.70 -28.07
CA ARG A 14 41.70 72.69 -29.08
C ARG A 14 42.73 71.56 -28.91
N VAL A 15 42.29 70.29 -28.86
CA VAL A 15 42.94 69.09 -29.43
C VAL A 15 42.14 67.86 -28.97
N HIS A 16 41.92 66.91 -29.88
CA HIS A 16 41.20 65.63 -29.73
C HIS A 16 39.68 65.64 -29.92
N ARG A 17 39.24 66.16 -31.08
CA ARG A 17 38.17 65.49 -31.84
C ARG A 17 38.82 64.48 -32.79
N ASN A 18 38.22 63.30 -32.89
CA ASN A 18 38.59 62.13 -33.70
C ASN A 18 39.49 61.10 -33.00
N ARG A 19 38.96 60.41 -31.97
CA ARG A 19 39.30 59.01 -31.63
C ARG A 19 38.38 58.40 -30.56
N GLU A 20 37.06 58.58 -30.68
CA GLU A 20 36.08 57.85 -29.85
C GLU A 20 34.89 57.41 -30.71
N LYS A 21 35.19 56.55 -31.68
CA LYS A 21 34.21 55.72 -32.39
C LYS A 21 34.98 54.52 -32.95
N GLU A 22 35.39 53.63 -32.06
CA GLU A 22 35.78 52.22 -32.30
C GLU A 22 36.45 51.69 -31.02
N MET A 23 35.63 51.41 -30.02
CA MET A 23 35.92 50.35 -29.07
C MET A 23 34.59 49.64 -28.83
N GLY A 24 34.25 48.74 -29.76
CA GLY A 24 33.39 47.62 -29.40
C GLY A 24 34.12 46.86 -28.31
N THR A 25 33.66 46.98 -27.07
CA THR A 25 34.04 46.05 -26.00
C THR A 25 33.42 44.70 -26.36
N GLU A 26 34.15 43.89 -27.11
CA GLU A 26 33.95 42.44 -27.09
C GLU A 26 34.12 42.00 -25.63
N LYS A 27 33.00 41.79 -24.94
CA LYS A 27 32.99 41.04 -23.69
C LYS A 27 33.50 39.65 -24.04
N VAL A 28 34.76 39.35 -23.72
CA VAL A 28 35.29 37.99 -23.79
C VAL A 28 34.49 37.15 -22.78
N GLU A 29 33.50 36.42 -23.26
CA GLU A 29 32.73 35.43 -22.50
C GLU A 29 33.69 34.36 -21.97
N ARG A 30 33.99 34.41 -20.66
CA ARG A 30 34.85 33.42 -20.00
C ARG A 30 34.07 32.11 -19.87
N VAL A 31 34.48 31.09 -20.61
CA VAL A 31 33.92 29.74 -20.52
C VAL A 31 34.56 28.98 -19.35
N PHE A 32 33.74 28.44 -18.47
CA PHE A 32 34.14 27.59 -17.35
C PHE A 32 33.89 26.11 -17.65
N LYS A 33 34.76 25.26 -17.10
CA LYS A 33 34.60 23.80 -17.10
C LYS A 33 34.00 23.33 -15.80
N VAL A 34 32.84 22.67 -15.87
CA VAL A 34 32.12 22.14 -14.71
C VAL A 34 32.11 20.63 -14.79
N ARG A 35 32.62 19.95 -13.75
CA ARG A 35 32.66 18.48 -13.70
C ARG A 35 31.46 17.95 -12.92
N ALA A 36 30.87 16.88 -13.44
CA ALA A 36 29.84 16.14 -12.73
C ALA A 36 30.08 14.64 -12.76
N ASP A 37 29.62 13.98 -11.70
CA ASP A 37 29.51 12.54 -11.62
C ASP A 37 28.09 12.13 -11.99
N VAL A 38 27.97 11.17 -12.90
CA VAL A 38 26.71 10.55 -13.32
C VAL A 38 26.66 9.16 -12.72
N ILE A 39 25.70 8.90 -11.84
CA ILE A 39 25.54 7.63 -11.14
C ILE A 39 24.43 6.85 -11.84
N VAL A 40 24.77 5.67 -12.35
CA VAL A 40 23.88 4.79 -13.11
C VAL A 40 23.79 3.45 -12.40
N ARG A 41 22.59 2.90 -12.30
CA ARG A 41 22.36 1.56 -11.76
C ARG A 41 22.33 0.55 -12.91
N ARG A 42 23.08 -0.54 -12.76
CA ARG A 42 23.05 -1.70 -13.65
C ARG A 42 22.32 -2.85 -12.99
N SER A 43 21.85 -3.78 -13.81
CA SER A 43 21.27 -5.04 -13.33
C SER A 43 22.28 -5.80 -12.45
N GLU A 44 21.78 -6.46 -11.40
CA GLU A 44 22.55 -7.38 -10.56
C GLU A 44 23.01 -8.62 -11.31
N ARG A 45 22.29 -9.00 -12.38
CA ARG A 45 22.56 -10.20 -13.17
C ARG A 45 22.69 -9.86 -14.65
N GLU A 46 23.92 -9.68 -15.12
CA GLU A 46 24.18 -9.53 -16.55
C GLU A 46 23.81 -10.79 -17.35
N GLY A 47 22.61 -10.82 -17.91
CA GLY A 47 22.14 -11.88 -18.81
C GLY A 47 22.94 -11.92 -20.11
N VAL A 48 22.87 -13.04 -20.86
CA VAL A 48 23.57 -13.21 -22.15
C VAL A 48 23.17 -12.11 -23.15
N GLY A 49 21.87 -11.78 -23.22
CA GLY A 49 21.37 -10.67 -24.04
C GLY A 49 21.81 -9.28 -23.56
N GLU A 50 22.14 -9.13 -22.28
CA GLU A 50 22.69 -7.91 -21.70
C GLU A 50 24.13 -7.69 -22.13
N LYS A 51 24.95 -8.75 -22.05
CA LYS A 51 26.35 -8.75 -22.53
C LYS A 51 26.46 -8.46 -24.02
N ILE A 52 25.61 -9.06 -24.86
CA ILE A 52 25.58 -8.79 -26.30
C ILE A 52 25.18 -7.34 -26.58
N GLY A 53 24.16 -6.82 -25.88
CA GLY A 53 23.76 -5.42 -26.01
C GLY A 53 24.87 -4.44 -25.63
N ASN A 54 25.53 -4.68 -24.50
CA ASN A 54 26.64 -3.84 -24.02
C ASN A 54 27.82 -3.86 -25.00
N GLN A 55 28.14 -5.00 -25.61
CA GLN A 55 29.17 -5.10 -26.65
C GLN A 55 28.81 -4.31 -27.91
N VAL A 56 27.55 -4.37 -28.33
CA VAL A 56 27.05 -3.58 -29.48
C VAL A 56 27.13 -2.10 -29.17
N ASP A 57 26.58 -1.63 -28.04
CA ASP A 57 26.63 -0.21 -27.67
C ASP A 57 28.08 0.30 -27.53
N ALA A 58 29.02 -0.52 -27.02
CA ALA A 58 30.45 -0.18 -26.96
C ALA A 58 31.12 -0.01 -28.34
N LEU A 59 30.64 -0.73 -29.37
CA LEU A 59 31.09 -0.54 -30.75
C LEU A 59 30.51 0.75 -31.35
N TRP A 60 29.25 1.08 -31.02
CA TRP A 60 28.58 2.28 -31.53
C TRP A 60 29.04 3.59 -30.84
N GLU A 61 29.49 3.55 -29.59
CA GLU A 61 30.14 4.72 -28.95
C GLU A 61 31.36 5.20 -29.76
N LYS A 62 32.09 4.28 -30.41
CA LYS A 62 33.24 4.61 -31.28
C LYS A 62 32.84 5.36 -32.56
N ILE A 63 31.55 5.33 -32.91
CA ILE A 63 30.95 6.01 -34.08
C ILE A 63 30.09 7.23 -33.63
N GLY A 64 30.19 7.66 -32.37
CA GLY A 64 29.59 8.90 -31.87
C GLY A 64 28.18 8.78 -31.28
N ASN A 65 27.63 7.56 -31.14
CA ASN A 65 26.34 7.34 -30.48
C ASN A 65 26.53 7.18 -28.96
N LYS A 66 26.62 8.31 -28.26
CA LYS A 66 26.84 8.36 -26.80
C LYS A 66 25.65 8.96 -26.06
N ILE A 67 25.65 8.80 -24.74
CA ILE A 67 24.75 9.53 -23.83
C ILE A 67 25.24 10.97 -23.72
N VAL A 68 24.32 11.91 -23.95
CA VAL A 68 24.57 13.35 -23.97
C VAL A 68 23.76 14.04 -22.90
N LEU A 69 24.40 14.93 -22.16
CA LEU A 69 23.80 15.73 -21.10
C LEU A 69 23.95 17.22 -21.41
N GLU A 70 22.95 18.01 -21.05
CA GLU A 70 22.95 19.46 -21.15
C GLU A 70 22.46 20.06 -19.83
N LEU A 71 23.22 20.97 -19.25
CA LEU A 71 22.77 21.73 -18.08
C LEU A 71 21.82 22.83 -18.54
N ILE A 72 20.79 23.06 -17.74
CA ILE A 72 19.80 24.12 -17.95
C ILE A 72 19.82 25.01 -16.72
N SER A 73 19.98 26.31 -16.97
CA SER A 73 20.06 27.32 -15.93
C SER A 73 18.69 27.67 -15.34
N THR A 74 18.70 28.15 -14.10
CA THR A 74 17.57 28.85 -13.46
C THR A 74 17.28 30.19 -14.13
N GLU A 75 18.22 30.73 -14.91
CA GLU A 75 18.11 32.00 -15.61
C GLU A 75 17.73 31.84 -17.09
N ILE A 76 17.14 32.91 -17.65
CA ILE A 76 16.78 33.04 -19.06
C ILE A 76 17.76 33.94 -19.82
N ASN A 77 17.85 33.74 -21.13
CA ASN A 77 18.50 34.66 -22.05
C ASN A 77 17.64 35.91 -22.24
N PRO A 78 18.13 37.13 -21.94
CA PRO A 78 17.32 38.36 -22.04
C PRO A 78 16.75 38.63 -23.43
N GLY A 79 17.44 38.20 -24.50
CA GLY A 79 17.01 38.44 -25.88
C GLY A 79 16.00 37.42 -26.44
N THR A 80 15.99 36.17 -25.94
CA THR A 80 15.12 35.11 -26.48
C THR A 80 14.06 34.64 -25.50
N ASN A 81 14.15 35.06 -24.23
CA ASN A 81 13.33 34.58 -23.12
C ASN A 81 13.38 33.05 -22.90
N ASN A 82 14.34 32.36 -23.55
CA ASN A 82 14.56 30.92 -23.40
C ASN A 82 15.58 30.65 -22.28
N PRO A 83 15.51 29.48 -21.62
CA PRO A 83 16.50 29.08 -20.63
C PRO A 83 17.93 29.12 -21.20
N LYS A 84 18.91 29.48 -20.37
CA LYS A 84 20.32 29.31 -20.75
C LYS A 84 20.67 27.82 -20.70
N ILE A 85 21.25 27.29 -21.78
CA ILE A 85 21.57 25.86 -21.92
C ILE A 85 23.07 25.72 -22.21
N SER A 86 23.73 24.76 -21.55
CA SER A 86 25.16 24.50 -21.79
C SER A 86 25.39 23.92 -23.18
N LYS A 87 26.65 23.90 -23.63
CA LYS A 87 27.00 23.02 -24.76
C LYS A 87 26.73 21.55 -24.38
N PRO A 88 26.31 20.70 -25.34
CA PRO A 88 26.13 19.27 -25.09
C PRO A 88 27.43 18.62 -24.59
N ALA A 89 27.33 17.83 -23.53
CA ALA A 89 28.45 17.12 -22.92
C ALA A 89 28.23 15.61 -22.98
N GLU A 90 29.24 14.89 -23.46
CA GLU A 90 29.20 13.43 -23.59
C GLU A 90 29.73 12.75 -22.33
N ILE A 91 29.07 11.67 -21.90
CA ILE A 91 29.62 10.81 -20.85
C ILE A 91 30.92 10.16 -21.36
N LYS A 92 31.94 10.13 -20.50
CA LYS A 92 33.17 9.37 -20.74
C LYS A 92 33.18 8.08 -19.93
N ASN A 93 33.86 7.05 -20.47
CA ASN A 93 34.15 5.79 -19.78
C ASN A 93 32.92 4.97 -19.33
N TRP A 94 31.82 5.03 -20.07
CA TRP A 94 30.57 4.29 -19.75
C TRP A 94 30.81 2.80 -19.48
N PHE A 95 31.72 2.14 -20.21
CA PHE A 95 32.02 0.71 -20.08
C PHE A 95 33.20 0.35 -19.17
N GLN A 96 33.81 1.30 -18.44
CA GLN A 96 34.87 0.94 -17.49
C GLN A 96 34.30 0.09 -16.35
N LYS A 97 34.94 -1.06 -16.07
CA LYS A 97 34.56 -1.93 -14.95
C LYS A 97 34.82 -1.22 -13.63
N ASN A 98 33.83 -1.23 -12.75
CA ASN A 98 34.01 -0.79 -11.37
C ASN A 98 34.74 -1.87 -10.57
N ASN A 99 35.79 -1.50 -9.82
CA ASN A 99 36.55 -2.41 -8.95
C ASN A 99 35.85 -2.68 -7.60
N ARG A 100 34.58 -2.30 -7.44
CA ARG A 100 33.80 -2.47 -6.21
C ARG A 100 32.55 -3.30 -6.54
N ASN A 101 32.24 -4.31 -5.72
CA ASN A 101 31.03 -5.15 -5.79
C ASN A 101 29.75 -4.33 -5.53
N THR A 102 29.48 -3.32 -6.36
CA THR A 102 28.30 -2.45 -6.29
C THR A 102 27.68 -2.35 -7.67
N ASN A 103 26.36 -2.49 -7.77
CA ASN A 103 25.61 -2.38 -9.04
C ASN A 103 25.55 -0.94 -9.59
N LYS A 104 26.24 0.00 -8.94
CA LYS A 104 26.32 1.40 -9.33
C LYS A 104 27.59 1.64 -10.14
N VAL A 105 27.47 2.36 -11.24
CA VAL A 105 28.58 2.84 -12.07
C VAL A 105 28.62 4.35 -11.99
N VAL A 106 29.81 4.90 -11.73
CA VAL A 106 30.04 6.34 -11.68
C VAL A 106 30.79 6.76 -12.93
N CYS A 107 30.14 7.56 -13.77
CA CYS A 107 30.72 8.08 -14.99
C CYS A 107 31.00 9.58 -14.85
N ALA A 108 32.11 10.07 -15.40
CA ALA A 108 32.43 11.49 -15.35
C ALA A 108 31.97 12.21 -16.63
N VAL A 109 31.44 13.42 -16.46
CA VAL A 109 31.08 14.35 -17.54
C VAL A 109 31.66 15.74 -17.25
N GLU A 110 32.07 16.46 -18.29
CA GLU A 110 32.61 17.81 -18.18
C GLU A 110 31.82 18.75 -19.09
N PHE A 111 31.11 19.70 -18.48
CA PHE A 111 30.32 20.72 -19.17
C PHE A 111 31.16 21.96 -19.45
N SER A 112 30.88 22.62 -20.57
CA SER A 112 31.36 23.97 -20.86
C SER A 112 30.20 24.95 -20.74
N VAL A 113 30.30 25.87 -19.78
CA VAL A 113 29.27 26.86 -19.45
C VAL A 113 29.87 28.25 -19.46
N ASP A 114 29.11 29.24 -19.96
CA ASP A 114 29.55 30.63 -19.94
C ASP A 114 29.54 31.21 -18.51
N SER A 115 30.38 32.22 -18.27
CA SER A 115 30.42 32.99 -17.03
C SER A 115 29.07 33.59 -16.58
N ALA A 116 28.20 33.92 -17.51
CA ALA A 116 26.85 34.41 -17.28
C ALA A 116 25.81 33.28 -17.27
N PHE A 117 26.22 32.01 -17.23
CA PHE A 117 25.29 30.87 -17.26
C PHE A 117 24.32 30.87 -16.07
N GLY A 118 24.74 31.35 -14.90
CA GLY A 118 23.94 31.30 -13.67
C GLY A 118 24.00 29.93 -12.98
N GLU A 119 22.99 29.63 -12.17
CA GLU A 119 22.91 28.37 -11.40
C GLU A 119 22.24 27.26 -12.24
N PRO A 120 22.82 26.03 -12.31
CA PRO A 120 22.15 24.88 -12.90
C PRO A 120 20.89 24.49 -12.11
N GLY A 121 19.74 24.47 -12.75
CA GLY A 121 18.44 24.11 -12.15
C GLY A 121 17.80 22.84 -12.72
N ALA A 122 18.19 22.44 -13.93
CA ALA A 122 17.78 21.17 -14.53
C ALA A 122 18.91 20.58 -15.39
N ILE A 123 18.77 19.30 -15.73
CA ILE A 123 19.65 18.59 -16.64
C ILE A 123 18.81 17.79 -17.64
N ALA A 124 19.09 17.99 -18.93
CA ALA A 124 18.48 17.22 -20.00
C ALA A 124 19.42 16.07 -20.40
N VAL A 125 18.85 14.88 -20.58
CA VAL A 125 19.57 13.65 -20.90
C VAL A 125 19.02 13.07 -22.20
N THR A 126 19.93 12.75 -23.12
CA THR A 126 19.65 12.14 -24.40
C THR A 126 20.35 10.79 -24.48
N ASN A 127 19.59 9.70 -24.61
CA ASN A 127 20.12 8.36 -24.71
C ASN A 127 20.21 7.88 -26.16
N LYS A 128 21.39 8.00 -26.78
CA LYS A 128 21.63 7.50 -28.15
C LYS A 128 21.98 6.00 -28.21
N HIS A 129 22.02 5.30 -27.08
CA HIS A 129 22.26 3.85 -27.06
C HIS A 129 21.01 3.10 -27.49
N ARG A 130 21.14 1.79 -27.75
CA ARG A 130 19.99 0.96 -28.12
C ARG A 130 19.11 0.59 -26.92
N LYS A 131 19.67 0.51 -25.73
CA LYS A 131 18.96 0.11 -24.51
C LYS A 131 18.66 1.30 -23.61
N GLU A 132 17.58 1.19 -22.86
CA GLU A 132 17.35 2.06 -21.71
C GLU A 132 18.41 1.80 -20.63
N PHE A 133 18.58 2.76 -19.73
CA PHE A 133 19.39 2.61 -18.52
C PHE A 133 18.72 3.34 -17.36
N PHE A 134 19.04 2.95 -16.13
CA PHE A 134 18.52 3.60 -14.93
C PHE A 134 19.48 4.68 -14.43
N LEU A 135 19.08 5.95 -14.54
CA LEU A 135 19.81 7.09 -14.02
C LEU A 135 19.43 7.31 -12.55
N GLU A 136 20.38 7.12 -11.64
CA GLU A 136 20.14 7.30 -10.20
C GLU A 136 20.27 8.78 -9.83
N SER A 137 21.42 9.40 -10.13
CA SER A 137 21.64 10.81 -9.88
C SER A 137 22.76 11.43 -10.73
N VAL A 138 22.80 12.75 -10.76
CA VAL A 138 23.93 13.54 -11.28
C VAL A 138 24.38 14.52 -10.22
N ILE A 139 25.70 14.60 -9.97
CA ILE A 139 26.30 15.42 -8.91
C ILE A 139 27.35 16.34 -9.52
N ILE A 140 27.10 17.64 -9.50
CA ILE A 140 28.09 18.64 -9.92
C ILE A 140 29.06 18.90 -8.75
N ARG A 141 30.36 18.68 -8.97
CA ARG A 141 31.40 18.93 -7.96
C ARG A 141 31.93 20.36 -8.08
N LYS A 142 31.77 21.16 -7.02
CA LYS A 142 32.25 22.56 -6.90
C LYS A 142 31.87 23.43 -8.11
N CYS A 143 30.73 24.12 -8.02
CA CYS A 143 30.36 25.08 -9.05
C CYS A 143 31.27 26.32 -8.97
N LEU A 144 32.25 26.46 -9.86
CA LEU A 144 33.23 27.58 -9.85
C LEU A 144 32.60 28.96 -10.19
N ILE A 145 31.29 29.03 -10.42
CA ILE A 145 30.59 30.21 -10.96
C ILE A 145 30.09 31.13 -9.83
N ARG A 146 29.76 30.57 -8.67
CA ARG A 146 29.47 31.24 -7.38
C ARG A 146 29.82 30.24 -6.27
N ASP A 147 30.19 30.66 -5.06
CA ASP A 147 30.50 29.81 -3.89
C ASP A 147 29.35 28.87 -3.42
N THR A 148 28.36 28.61 -4.28
CA THR A 148 27.37 27.55 -4.16
C THR A 148 28.06 26.18 -4.18
N GLY A 149 27.78 25.35 -3.17
CA GLY A 149 28.41 24.04 -2.99
C GLY A 149 28.12 23.01 -4.09
N HIS A 150 27.81 21.78 -3.70
CA HIS A 150 27.46 20.71 -4.64
C HIS A 150 26.03 20.90 -5.16
N VAL A 151 25.79 20.68 -6.46
CA VAL A 151 24.43 20.65 -7.04
C VAL A 151 24.06 19.20 -7.31
N HIS A 152 22.94 18.75 -6.76
CA HIS A 152 22.48 17.38 -6.82
C HIS A 152 21.18 17.26 -7.63
N PHE A 153 21.15 16.34 -8.60
CA PHE A 153 19.98 15.96 -9.38
C PHE A 153 19.57 14.54 -8.99
N SER A 154 18.53 14.41 -8.17
CA SER A 154 17.97 13.10 -7.79
C SER A 154 17.04 12.61 -8.90
N CYS A 155 17.52 11.68 -9.73
CA CYS A 155 16.85 11.29 -10.96
C CYS A 155 15.94 10.07 -10.75
N ASN A 156 16.53 8.96 -10.27
CA ASN A 156 15.87 7.68 -10.02
C ASN A 156 14.84 7.29 -11.10
N SER A 157 15.29 7.20 -12.35
CA SER A 157 14.39 6.95 -13.48
C SER A 157 15.08 6.25 -14.65
N TRP A 158 14.29 5.49 -15.41
CA TRP A 158 14.71 4.86 -16.65
C TRP A 158 14.74 5.87 -17.80
N VAL A 159 15.86 5.96 -18.53
CA VAL A 159 16.02 6.85 -19.69
C VAL A 159 15.92 6.05 -20.99
N GLN A 160 14.83 6.27 -21.73
CA GLN A 160 14.57 5.57 -22.99
C GLN A 160 15.52 6.02 -24.13
N PRO A 161 15.90 5.11 -25.04
CA PRO A 161 16.58 5.45 -26.28
C PRO A 161 15.83 6.50 -27.10
N VAL A 162 16.56 7.40 -27.78
CA VAL A 162 15.98 8.45 -28.64
C VAL A 162 15.12 7.88 -29.77
N ARG A 163 15.45 6.68 -30.27
CA ARG A 163 14.65 5.95 -31.27
C ARG A 163 13.26 5.53 -30.78
N ILE A 164 13.07 5.52 -29.46
CA ILE A 164 11.82 5.16 -28.78
C ILE A 164 11.14 6.44 -28.27
N GLN A 165 11.87 7.29 -27.56
CA GLN A 165 11.40 8.57 -27.03
C GLN A 165 12.31 9.70 -27.56
N PRO A 166 11.91 10.40 -28.65
CA PRO A 166 12.73 11.42 -29.28
C PRO A 166 13.02 12.64 -28.39
N ASN A 167 12.11 12.94 -27.45
CA ASN A 167 12.25 14.05 -26.52
C ASN A 167 13.33 13.76 -25.48
N LYS A 168 14.07 14.80 -25.09
CA LYS A 168 15.08 14.71 -24.03
C LYS A 168 14.38 14.50 -22.69
N ARG A 169 14.93 13.63 -21.84
CA ARG A 169 14.46 13.44 -20.47
C ARG A 169 15.05 14.50 -19.57
N VAL A 170 14.22 15.19 -18.80
CA VAL A 170 14.63 16.31 -17.95
C VAL A 170 14.56 15.90 -16.49
N PHE A 171 15.60 16.28 -15.73
CA PHE A 171 15.66 16.07 -14.29
C PHE A 171 15.97 17.40 -13.60
N PHE A 172 15.28 17.68 -12.51
CA PHE A 172 15.47 18.91 -11.73
C PHE A 172 16.45 18.68 -10.58
N THR A 173 16.97 19.77 -10.02
CA THR A 173 17.76 19.69 -8.79
C THR A 173 16.91 19.19 -7.62
N ASN A 174 17.56 18.79 -6.54
CA ASN A 174 16.89 18.40 -5.31
C ASN A 174 16.25 19.59 -4.56
N LYS A 175 16.48 20.84 -4.99
CA LYS A 175 15.86 22.04 -4.41
C LYS A 175 14.34 22.07 -4.66
N PRO A 176 13.52 22.25 -3.61
CA PRO A 176 12.07 22.39 -3.74
C PRO A 176 11.69 23.79 -4.23
N TYR A 177 10.61 23.87 -5.02
CA TYR A 177 10.02 25.14 -5.45
C TYR A 177 8.50 25.03 -5.49
N LEU A 178 7.81 25.96 -4.84
CA LEU A 178 6.40 26.21 -5.13
C LEU A 178 6.23 26.70 -6.58
N PRO A 179 5.06 26.55 -7.21
CA PRO A 179 4.83 27.06 -8.56
C PRO A 179 5.20 28.54 -8.71
N SER A 180 4.83 29.37 -7.72
CA SER A 180 5.14 30.81 -7.66
C SER A 180 6.64 31.14 -7.52
N GLU A 181 7.42 30.21 -6.98
CA GLU A 181 8.87 30.35 -6.72
C GLU A 181 9.72 29.75 -7.83
N THR A 182 9.09 29.10 -8.82
CA THR A 182 9.80 28.43 -9.92
C THR A 182 10.68 29.43 -10.68
N PRO A 183 12.01 29.20 -10.74
CA PRO A 183 12.91 30.09 -11.44
C PRO A 183 12.52 30.24 -12.92
N PRO A 184 12.67 31.44 -13.53
CA PRO A 184 12.22 31.71 -14.89
C PRO A 184 12.71 30.69 -15.93
N GLY A 185 13.97 30.24 -15.82
CA GLY A 185 14.56 29.25 -16.72
C GLY A 185 13.96 27.84 -16.62
N LEU A 186 13.20 27.54 -15.57
CA LEU A 186 12.62 26.22 -15.33
C LEU A 186 11.10 26.15 -15.55
N ARG A 187 10.40 27.29 -15.64
CA ARG A 187 8.93 27.35 -15.72
C ARG A 187 8.36 26.51 -16.86
N LYS A 188 8.91 26.67 -18.07
CA LYS A 188 8.47 25.91 -19.24
C LYS A 188 8.70 24.40 -19.07
N LEU A 189 9.83 24.00 -18.49
CA LEU A 189 10.16 22.60 -18.27
C LEU A 189 9.25 21.96 -17.21
N ARG A 190 8.90 22.72 -16.17
CA ARG A 190 7.91 22.31 -15.16
C ARG A 190 6.59 21.94 -15.84
N ASP A 191 6.07 22.83 -16.69
CA ASP A 191 4.81 22.62 -17.39
C ASP A 191 4.86 21.48 -18.41
N GLU A 192 5.98 21.35 -19.15
CA GLU A 192 6.17 20.32 -20.17
C GLU A 192 6.24 18.91 -19.55
N GLU A 193 6.97 18.73 -18.44
CA GLU A 193 7.02 17.45 -17.73
C GLU A 193 5.63 17.05 -17.22
N MET A 194 4.88 17.99 -16.61
CA MET A 194 3.53 17.68 -16.13
C MET A 194 2.57 17.32 -17.28
N LYS A 195 2.74 17.88 -18.48
CA LYS A 195 1.97 17.48 -19.67
C LYS A 195 2.35 16.07 -20.14
N GLU A 196 3.64 15.72 -20.14
CA GLU A 196 4.11 14.37 -20.50
C GLU A 196 3.53 13.32 -19.54
N LEU A 197 3.56 13.58 -18.23
CA LEU A 197 3.07 12.65 -17.21
C LEU A 197 1.55 12.45 -17.26
N ARG A 198 0.77 13.48 -17.64
CA ARG A 198 -0.69 13.36 -17.84
C ARG A 198 -1.07 12.62 -19.13
N GLY A 199 -0.23 12.69 -20.15
CA GLY A 199 -0.53 12.12 -21.47
C GLY A 199 -1.72 12.83 -22.14
N ASN A 200 -2.51 12.07 -22.90
CA ASN A 200 -3.63 12.59 -23.70
C ASN A 200 -4.93 11.77 -23.53
N GLU A 201 -5.02 10.98 -22.45
CA GLU A 201 -6.18 10.14 -22.08
C GLU A 201 -6.57 9.04 -23.07
N LYS A 202 -5.81 8.87 -24.16
CA LYS A 202 -6.12 7.96 -25.26
C LYS A 202 -5.06 6.88 -25.43
N GLY A 203 -5.40 5.82 -26.16
CA GLY A 203 -4.50 4.73 -26.53
C GLY A 203 -4.20 3.75 -25.40
N GLU A 204 -3.62 2.61 -25.78
CA GLU A 204 -3.08 1.60 -24.89
C GLU A 204 -1.73 2.04 -24.33
N ARG A 205 -1.50 1.77 -23.06
CA ARG A 205 -0.25 2.08 -22.38
C ARG A 205 0.81 1.02 -22.65
N GLN A 206 2.03 1.47 -22.95
CA GLN A 206 3.18 0.61 -23.19
C GLN A 206 4.05 0.54 -21.93
N LEU A 207 4.77 -0.57 -21.71
CA LEU A 207 5.63 -0.78 -20.52
C LEU A 207 6.72 0.29 -20.30
N ARG A 208 7.00 1.09 -21.33
CA ARG A 208 7.97 2.19 -21.33
C ARG A 208 7.36 3.56 -21.03
N ASP A 209 6.03 3.68 -21.07
CA ASP A 209 5.35 4.96 -20.88
C ASP A 209 5.49 5.43 -19.44
N ARG A 210 5.39 6.74 -19.22
CA ARG A 210 5.38 7.38 -17.89
C ARG A 210 4.06 8.12 -17.65
N ILE A 211 2.96 7.57 -18.18
CA ILE A 211 1.67 8.24 -18.24
C ILE A 211 0.78 7.77 -17.09
N TYR A 212 0.30 8.71 -16.28
CA TYR A 212 -0.56 8.49 -15.13
C TYR A 212 -1.95 8.99 -15.49
N ASP A 213 -2.96 8.12 -15.38
CA ASP A 213 -4.34 8.45 -15.70
C ASP A 213 -5.29 7.48 -15.00
N TYR A 214 -6.58 7.79 -14.99
CA TYR A 214 -7.60 7.06 -14.22
C TYR A 214 -8.45 6.13 -15.07
N ALA A 215 -8.89 5.04 -14.47
CA ALA A 215 -9.97 4.21 -14.99
C ALA A 215 -10.72 3.50 -13.85
N THR A 216 -11.91 3.01 -14.15
CA THR A 216 -12.70 2.12 -13.27
C THR A 216 -12.05 0.74 -13.21
N TYR A 217 -12.38 -0.06 -12.20
CA TYR A 217 -11.99 -1.49 -12.14
C TYR A 217 -12.91 -2.29 -13.05
N ASN A 218 -12.64 -2.21 -14.35
CA ASN A 218 -13.35 -2.93 -15.40
C ASN A 218 -12.47 -3.99 -16.08
N ASP A 219 -11.29 -4.29 -15.52
CA ASP A 219 -10.30 -5.26 -16.01
C ASP A 219 -10.23 -6.55 -15.16
N LEU A 220 -11.22 -6.75 -14.28
CA LEU A 220 -11.27 -7.89 -13.36
C LEU A 220 -11.98 -9.11 -13.93
N GLY A 221 -12.97 -8.91 -14.82
CA GLY A 221 -13.67 -10.00 -15.50
C GLY A 221 -12.90 -10.51 -16.71
N ASN A 222 -13.12 -11.78 -17.09
CA ASN A 222 -12.56 -12.39 -18.31
C ASN A 222 -13.69 -13.07 -19.12
N PRO A 223 -14.58 -12.30 -19.78
CA PRO A 223 -15.70 -12.85 -20.54
C PRO A 223 -15.30 -13.88 -21.60
N GLU A 224 -14.09 -13.76 -22.16
CA GLU A 224 -13.53 -14.67 -23.16
C GLU A 224 -13.30 -16.10 -22.64
N LYS A 225 -13.14 -16.26 -21.32
CA LYS A 225 -13.05 -17.58 -20.67
C LYS A 225 -14.41 -18.24 -20.42
N GLY A 226 -15.50 -17.49 -20.38
CA GLY A 226 -16.84 -18.00 -20.12
C GLY A 226 -17.72 -17.08 -19.25
N PRO A 227 -19.04 -17.32 -19.21
CA PRO A 227 -20.00 -16.49 -18.48
C PRO A 227 -19.74 -16.43 -16.97
N GLU A 228 -19.14 -17.46 -16.38
CA GLU A 228 -18.77 -17.53 -14.98
C GLU A 228 -17.62 -16.58 -14.60
N PHE A 229 -16.87 -16.07 -15.58
CA PHE A 229 -15.78 -15.12 -15.41
C PHE A 229 -16.18 -13.66 -15.69
N ILE A 230 -17.45 -13.40 -16.01
CA ILE A 230 -17.96 -12.03 -16.17
C ILE A 230 -18.09 -11.37 -14.80
N ARG A 231 -17.57 -10.15 -14.66
CA ARG A 231 -17.69 -9.34 -13.45
C ARG A 231 -18.18 -7.95 -13.79
N PRO A 232 -19.04 -7.36 -12.94
CA PRO A 232 -19.46 -5.99 -13.13
C PRO A 232 -18.28 -5.02 -12.95
N PRO A 233 -18.16 -3.96 -13.78
CA PRO A 233 -17.21 -2.88 -13.52
C PRO A 233 -17.48 -2.23 -12.15
N LEU A 234 -16.41 -1.97 -11.38
CA LEU A 234 -16.48 -1.18 -10.14
C LEU A 234 -15.98 0.25 -10.42
N GLY A 235 -16.74 1.22 -9.94
CA GLY A 235 -16.61 2.64 -10.25
C GLY A 235 -17.82 3.14 -11.06
N GLY A 236 -18.46 4.20 -10.58
CA GLY A 236 -19.72 4.76 -11.08
C GLY A 236 -20.91 4.47 -10.17
N ASN A 237 -22.11 4.81 -10.63
CA ASN A 237 -23.31 4.85 -9.76
C ASN A 237 -23.80 3.47 -9.27
N ARG A 238 -23.52 2.38 -10.00
CA ARG A 238 -24.05 1.04 -9.65
C ARG A 238 -23.23 0.36 -8.56
N LEU A 239 -21.90 0.41 -8.70
CA LEU A 239 -20.94 -0.14 -7.74
C LEU A 239 -19.85 0.92 -7.51
N PRO A 240 -20.12 1.93 -6.66
CA PRO A 240 -19.16 2.99 -6.35
C PRO A 240 -17.81 2.43 -5.91
N PHE A 241 -16.71 2.98 -6.44
CA PHE A 241 -15.37 2.52 -6.10
C PHE A 241 -14.29 3.57 -6.44
N PRO A 242 -13.15 3.60 -5.73
CA PRO A 242 -11.99 4.40 -6.15
C PRO A 242 -11.57 4.07 -7.59
N ARG A 243 -10.97 5.04 -8.28
CA ARG A 243 -10.34 4.80 -9.59
C ARG A 243 -8.98 4.14 -9.42
N ARG A 244 -8.59 3.36 -10.42
CA ARG A 244 -7.26 2.75 -10.56
C ARG A 244 -6.47 3.41 -11.67
N LEU A 245 -5.20 3.02 -11.79
CA LEU A 245 -4.32 3.41 -12.89
C LEU A 245 -4.83 2.87 -14.24
N ARG A 246 -5.06 3.76 -15.20
CA ARG A 246 -5.49 3.45 -16.56
C ARG A 246 -4.42 2.66 -17.33
N THR A 247 -4.87 1.62 -18.01
CA THR A 247 -4.05 0.75 -18.88
C THR A 247 -4.45 0.92 -20.35
N GLY A 248 -5.72 1.18 -20.63
CA GLY A 248 -6.19 1.61 -21.94
C GLY A 248 -6.19 0.52 -23.02
N ARG A 249 -6.17 -0.76 -22.62
CA ARG A 249 -6.35 -1.89 -23.54
C ARG A 249 -7.75 -1.84 -24.15
N ALA A 250 -7.93 -2.61 -25.22
CA ALA A 250 -9.22 -2.72 -25.87
C ALA A 250 -10.30 -3.25 -24.91
N PHE A 251 -11.55 -2.88 -25.15
CA PHE A 251 -12.69 -3.52 -24.49
C PHE A 251 -12.92 -4.92 -25.07
N SER A 252 -13.53 -5.79 -24.27
CA SER A 252 -13.99 -7.12 -24.68
C SER A 252 -15.03 -7.00 -25.79
N ASP A 253 -14.97 -7.90 -26.76
CA ASP A 253 -15.99 -8.03 -27.81
C ASP A 253 -17.29 -8.68 -27.29
N ILE A 254 -17.25 -9.33 -26.11
CA ILE A 254 -18.36 -10.07 -25.51
C ILE A 254 -19.15 -9.18 -24.55
N GLU A 255 -18.46 -8.49 -23.64
CA GLU A 255 -19.08 -7.61 -22.64
C GLU A 255 -18.61 -6.15 -22.85
N PRO A 256 -19.49 -5.29 -23.37
CA PRO A 256 -19.19 -3.86 -23.51
C PRO A 256 -18.76 -3.27 -22.16
N PHE A 257 -17.77 -2.38 -22.19
CA PHE A 257 -17.19 -1.71 -21.01
C PHE A 257 -16.26 -2.54 -20.11
N THR A 258 -16.06 -3.84 -20.37
CA THR A 258 -15.01 -4.65 -19.74
C THR A 258 -13.71 -4.50 -20.52
N GLU A 259 -12.62 -4.08 -19.87
CA GLU A 259 -11.29 -4.03 -20.50
C GLU A 259 -10.70 -5.44 -20.60
N THR A 260 -10.09 -5.76 -21.74
CA THR A 260 -9.44 -7.06 -21.96
C THR A 260 -8.32 -7.29 -20.94
N ARG A 261 -8.10 -8.57 -20.60
CA ARG A 261 -7.12 -8.96 -19.57
C ARG A 261 -5.72 -9.20 -20.12
N VAL A 262 -4.74 -9.02 -19.24
CA VAL A 262 -3.38 -9.53 -19.41
C VAL A 262 -3.20 -10.64 -18.39
N GLU A 263 -2.91 -11.86 -18.85
CA GLU A 263 -2.75 -13.02 -17.97
C GLU A 263 -1.27 -13.21 -17.60
N ASP A 264 -1.00 -13.66 -16.38
CA ASP A 264 0.35 -14.02 -15.92
C ASP A 264 0.95 -15.12 -16.83
N PRO A 265 2.25 -15.06 -17.18
CA PRO A 265 3.33 -14.20 -16.67
C PRO A 265 3.57 -12.93 -17.49
N LEU A 266 2.62 -12.48 -18.31
CA LEU A 266 2.81 -11.24 -19.08
C LEU A 266 2.73 -10.02 -18.14
N PRO A 267 3.65 -9.05 -18.25
CA PRO A 267 3.67 -7.90 -17.34
C PRO A 267 2.49 -6.96 -17.60
N MET A 268 1.78 -6.57 -16.55
CA MET A 268 0.79 -5.51 -16.66
C MET A 268 1.45 -4.12 -16.66
N TYR A 269 0.88 -3.19 -17.42
CA TYR A 269 1.37 -1.81 -17.45
C TYR A 269 1.31 -1.14 -16.08
N VAL A 270 2.43 -0.52 -15.73
CA VAL A 270 2.55 0.64 -14.85
C VAL A 270 3.50 1.64 -15.49
N PRO A 271 3.45 2.93 -15.13
CA PRO A 271 4.48 3.89 -15.51
C PRO A 271 5.87 3.32 -15.26
N ARG A 272 6.78 3.47 -16.23
CA ARG A 272 8.07 2.75 -16.26
C ARG A 272 8.90 2.87 -14.98
N ASP A 273 8.83 4.04 -14.33
CA ASP A 273 9.55 4.35 -13.10
C ASP A 273 8.91 3.75 -11.83
N GLU A 274 7.66 3.26 -11.94
CA GLU A 274 6.93 2.57 -10.87
C GLU A 274 7.12 1.06 -10.91
N ALA A 275 7.69 0.51 -11.99
CA ALA A 275 7.94 -0.93 -12.09
C ALA A 275 8.85 -1.42 -10.96
N PHE A 276 8.58 -2.62 -10.45
CA PHE A 276 9.36 -3.23 -9.37
C PHE A 276 10.86 -3.29 -9.69
N ASP A 277 11.70 -2.96 -8.70
CA ASP A 277 13.14 -3.26 -8.78
C ASP A 277 13.38 -4.77 -8.70
N GLU A 278 14.57 -5.21 -9.10
CA GLU A 278 14.95 -6.62 -9.23
C GLU A 278 14.73 -7.42 -7.94
N GLY A 279 15.11 -6.87 -6.78
CA GLY A 279 14.94 -7.54 -5.48
C GLY A 279 13.48 -7.84 -5.14
N LYS A 280 12.56 -6.94 -5.52
CA LYS A 280 11.12 -7.13 -5.33
C LYS A 280 10.57 -8.15 -6.33
N GLN A 281 11.00 -8.11 -7.59
CA GLN A 281 10.63 -9.11 -8.60
C GLN A 281 11.09 -10.51 -8.21
N GLU A 282 12.33 -10.66 -7.74
CA GLU A 282 12.86 -11.96 -7.29
C GLU A 282 12.02 -12.55 -6.16
N MET A 283 11.63 -11.73 -5.17
CA MET A 283 10.78 -12.17 -4.06
C MET A 283 9.39 -12.61 -4.55
N LEU A 284 8.76 -11.85 -5.45
CA LEU A 284 7.45 -12.21 -6.02
C LEU A 284 7.52 -13.47 -6.88
N VAL A 285 8.55 -13.64 -7.71
CA VAL A 285 8.76 -14.86 -8.52
C VAL A 285 8.98 -16.08 -7.63
N SER A 286 9.76 -15.94 -6.55
CA SER A 286 9.95 -16.99 -5.56
C SER A 286 8.61 -17.39 -4.91
N GLY A 287 7.80 -16.40 -4.53
CA GLY A 287 6.44 -16.63 -4.01
C GLY A 287 5.52 -17.32 -5.01
N ALA A 288 5.53 -16.91 -6.29
CA ALA A 288 4.76 -17.52 -7.36
C ALA A 288 5.19 -18.97 -7.65
N GLN A 289 6.50 -19.26 -7.64
CA GLN A 289 7.02 -20.63 -7.76
C GLN A 289 6.56 -21.52 -6.60
N LYS A 290 6.61 -21.00 -5.37
CA LYS A 290 6.08 -21.68 -4.17
C LYS A 290 4.57 -21.93 -4.35
N ALA A 291 3.80 -20.95 -4.83
CA ALA A 291 2.36 -21.06 -5.06
C ALA A 291 2.03 -22.12 -6.11
N LEU A 292 2.73 -22.14 -7.23
CA LEU A 292 2.54 -23.12 -8.30
C LEU A 292 2.76 -24.55 -7.78
N LEU A 293 3.82 -24.77 -7.01
CA LEU A 293 4.13 -26.08 -6.42
C LEU A 293 3.08 -26.52 -5.39
N HIS A 294 2.65 -25.62 -4.50
CA HIS A 294 1.62 -25.93 -3.50
C HIS A 294 0.21 -26.04 -4.08
N ASN A 295 -0.09 -25.43 -5.24
CA ASN A 295 -1.44 -25.44 -5.85
C ASN A 295 -1.64 -26.56 -6.86
N LEU A 296 -0.65 -26.85 -7.71
CA LEU A 296 -0.77 -27.95 -8.68
C LEU A 296 -0.83 -29.30 -7.97
N PHE A 297 -0.15 -29.43 -6.84
CA PHE A 297 0.02 -30.72 -6.19
C PHE A 297 -1.29 -31.30 -5.60
N PRO A 298 -2.08 -30.56 -4.79
CA PRO A 298 -3.36 -31.06 -4.29
C PRO A 298 -4.38 -31.33 -5.40
N CYS A 299 -4.39 -30.55 -6.49
CA CYS A 299 -5.24 -30.79 -7.66
C CYS A 299 -4.88 -32.09 -8.40
N LEU A 300 -3.59 -32.39 -8.51
CA LEU A 300 -3.12 -33.65 -9.08
C LEU A 300 -3.51 -34.85 -8.21
N VAL A 301 -3.38 -34.75 -6.89
CA VAL A 301 -3.88 -35.81 -5.96
C VAL A 301 -5.39 -35.99 -6.05
N ALA A 302 -6.17 -34.90 -6.08
CA ALA A 302 -7.63 -34.94 -6.20
C ALA A 302 -8.09 -35.57 -7.53
N SER A 303 -7.32 -35.40 -8.61
CA SER A 303 -7.60 -36.00 -9.93
C SER A 303 -7.52 -37.53 -9.92
N PHE A 304 -6.89 -38.13 -8.91
CA PHE A 304 -6.82 -39.60 -8.75
C PHE A 304 -7.85 -40.15 -7.75
N SER A 305 -8.52 -39.31 -6.95
CA SER A 305 -9.49 -39.75 -5.92
C SER A 305 -10.91 -39.19 -6.10
N GLY A 306 -11.15 -38.27 -7.03
CA GLY A 306 -12.49 -37.77 -7.37
C GLY A 306 -13.20 -36.93 -6.29
N GLU A 307 -12.61 -36.76 -5.11
CA GLU A 307 -13.24 -36.09 -3.95
C GLU A 307 -12.43 -34.90 -3.42
N ILE A 308 -13.14 -33.90 -2.89
CA ILE A 308 -12.58 -32.81 -2.08
C ILE A 308 -11.87 -33.43 -0.88
N ARG A 309 -10.54 -33.28 -0.81
CA ARG A 309 -9.77 -33.86 0.30
C ARG A 309 -9.82 -32.95 1.53
N ASP A 310 -10.74 -33.27 2.43
CA ASP A 310 -10.79 -32.70 3.77
C ASP A 310 -9.61 -33.19 4.62
N PHE A 311 -9.22 -32.38 5.61
CA PHE A 311 -8.32 -32.84 6.67
C PHE A 311 -9.03 -33.93 7.49
N LYS A 312 -8.36 -35.06 7.71
CA LYS A 312 -8.88 -36.18 8.53
C LYS A 312 -8.63 -35.97 10.02
N GLY A 313 -7.83 -34.97 10.38
CA GLY A 313 -7.49 -34.64 11.76
C GLY A 313 -6.58 -33.43 11.84
N PHE A 314 -6.53 -32.77 13.00
CA PHE A 314 -5.67 -31.61 13.23
C PHE A 314 -4.18 -31.90 12.98
N HIS A 315 -3.73 -33.14 13.17
CA HIS A 315 -2.34 -33.55 12.89
C HIS A 315 -1.97 -33.41 11.40
N GLU A 316 -2.92 -33.54 10.47
CA GLU A 316 -2.65 -33.32 9.04
C GLU A 316 -2.40 -31.82 8.74
N ILE A 317 -3.07 -30.92 9.48
CA ILE A 317 -2.80 -29.48 9.42
C ILE A 317 -1.42 -29.18 10.00
N ASP A 318 -1.11 -29.74 11.18
CA ASP A 318 0.21 -29.60 11.82
C ASP A 318 1.35 -30.09 10.91
N ASN A 319 1.13 -31.14 10.13
CA ASN A 319 2.14 -31.70 9.24
C ASN A 319 2.52 -30.74 8.11
N LEU A 320 1.66 -29.79 7.73
CA LEU A 320 2.01 -28.72 6.77
C LEU A 320 3.24 -27.94 7.23
N PHE A 321 3.43 -27.80 8.54
CA PHE A 321 4.53 -27.02 9.15
C PHE A 321 5.67 -27.89 9.69
N LYS A 322 5.39 -29.13 10.14
CA LYS A 322 6.39 -30.00 10.75
C LYS A 322 7.15 -30.84 9.72
N GLU A 323 6.38 -31.53 8.88
CA GLU A 323 6.90 -32.56 7.97
C GLU A 323 6.80 -32.14 6.49
N GLY A 324 6.06 -31.06 6.22
CA GLY A 324 5.64 -30.69 4.88
C GLY A 324 4.63 -31.67 4.30
N ILE A 325 4.24 -31.44 3.06
CA ILE A 325 3.38 -32.36 2.32
C ILE A 325 4.23 -33.58 1.95
N ARG A 326 4.01 -34.75 2.56
CA ARG A 326 4.80 -35.98 2.30
C ARG A 326 4.57 -36.49 0.88
N LEU A 327 5.63 -36.49 0.07
CA LEU A 327 5.46 -36.36 -1.39
C LEU A 327 6.31 -37.24 -2.30
N LYS A 328 7.31 -37.95 -1.78
CA LYS A 328 8.35 -38.55 -2.63
C LYS A 328 7.87 -39.64 -3.59
N GLN A 329 6.95 -40.52 -3.18
CA GLN A 329 6.57 -41.68 -4.01
C GLN A 329 5.59 -41.35 -5.14
N ALA A 330 4.55 -40.55 -4.88
CA ALA A 330 3.54 -40.21 -5.90
C ALA A 330 4.08 -39.31 -7.02
N LEU A 331 5.04 -38.41 -6.71
CA LEU A 331 5.70 -37.55 -7.70
C LEU A 331 6.67 -38.32 -8.60
N HIS A 332 7.41 -39.27 -8.03
CA HIS A 332 8.43 -40.03 -8.75
C HIS A 332 7.82 -41.00 -9.77
N ASP A 333 6.76 -41.72 -9.38
CA ASP A 333 6.20 -42.81 -10.19
C ASP A 333 5.28 -42.33 -11.33
N HIS A 334 4.77 -41.08 -11.28
CA HIS A 334 3.65 -40.67 -12.15
C HIS A 334 3.75 -39.29 -12.84
N LEU A 335 4.60 -38.36 -12.36
CA LEU A 335 4.62 -36.96 -12.85
C LEU A 335 5.88 -36.57 -13.64
N LEU A 336 7.05 -37.09 -13.27
CA LEU A 336 8.32 -36.85 -13.96
C LEU A 336 8.29 -37.07 -15.49
N PRO A 337 7.52 -38.03 -16.06
CA PRO A 337 7.46 -38.21 -17.50
C PRO A 337 6.63 -37.16 -18.27
N LYS A 338 5.78 -36.36 -17.60
CA LYS A 338 4.72 -35.56 -18.24
C LYS A 338 4.94 -34.05 -18.25
N ILE A 339 5.87 -33.52 -17.46
CA ILE A 339 6.11 -32.06 -17.35
C ILE A 339 7.61 -31.77 -17.57
N PRO A 340 8.00 -31.22 -18.73
CA PRO A 340 9.39 -30.82 -19.00
C PRO A 340 9.87 -29.76 -18.01
N GLY A 341 10.98 -30.00 -17.30
CA GLY A 341 11.62 -29.04 -16.38
C GLY A 341 11.29 -29.22 -14.90
N LEU A 342 10.32 -30.08 -14.53
CA LEU A 342 9.96 -30.36 -13.13
C LEU A 342 11.09 -31.06 -12.34
N SER A 343 11.96 -31.80 -13.04
CA SER A 343 13.07 -32.55 -12.42
C SER A 343 14.07 -31.64 -11.69
N LYS A 344 14.39 -30.46 -12.24
CA LYS A 344 15.31 -29.50 -11.59
C LYS A 344 14.74 -28.86 -10.32
N VAL A 345 13.41 -28.75 -10.23
CA VAL A 345 12.71 -28.18 -9.06
C VAL A 345 12.57 -29.22 -7.94
N LEU A 346 12.45 -30.50 -8.30
CA LEU A 346 12.35 -31.61 -7.34
C LEU A 346 13.70 -31.99 -6.72
N GLU A 347 14.82 -31.82 -7.43
CA GLU A 347 16.18 -32.10 -6.91
C GLU A 347 16.60 -31.19 -5.75
N SER A 348 15.86 -30.11 -5.47
CA SER A 348 16.07 -29.16 -4.37
C SER A 348 14.92 -29.19 -3.32
N GLY A 349 13.99 -30.15 -3.42
CA GLY A 349 12.59 -29.95 -3.00
C GLY A 349 12.15 -30.37 -1.60
N ASP A 350 12.97 -30.98 -0.75
CA ASP A 350 12.50 -31.44 0.59
C ASP A 350 12.12 -30.27 1.53
N GLU A 351 12.76 -29.10 1.39
CA GLU A 351 12.43 -27.88 2.15
C GLU A 351 11.27 -27.09 1.52
N LEU A 352 10.97 -27.29 0.23
CA LEU A 352 10.05 -26.44 -0.54
C LEU A 352 8.56 -26.78 -0.32
N PHE A 353 8.26 -27.96 0.25
CA PHE A 353 6.88 -28.42 0.54
C PHE A 353 6.45 -28.22 2.00
N ARG A 354 7.29 -27.59 2.83
CA ARG A 354 7.01 -27.31 4.23
C ARG A 354 6.81 -25.81 4.44
N PHE A 355 5.72 -25.46 5.08
CA PHE A 355 5.43 -24.09 5.51
C PHE A 355 6.17 -23.78 6.81
N ASP A 356 6.65 -22.55 6.99
CA ASP A 356 7.22 -22.14 8.27
C ASP A 356 6.14 -22.13 9.36
N THR A 357 6.49 -22.48 10.59
CA THR A 357 5.50 -22.50 11.69
C THR A 357 4.99 -21.07 11.95
N PRO A 358 3.67 -20.81 11.83
CA PRO A 358 3.09 -19.50 12.13
C PRO A 358 3.40 -19.07 13.56
N HIS A 359 3.67 -17.77 13.77
CA HIS A 359 4.06 -17.23 15.06
C HIS A 359 3.02 -17.54 16.15
N ILE A 360 1.72 -17.52 15.81
CA ILE A 360 0.62 -17.82 16.74
C ILE A 360 0.75 -19.17 17.43
N LEU A 361 1.47 -20.13 16.84
CA LEU A 361 1.69 -21.47 17.40
C LEU A 361 3.01 -21.62 18.16
N THR A 362 3.89 -20.61 18.13
CA THR A 362 5.26 -20.73 18.66
C THR A 362 5.29 -20.82 20.18
N LYS A 363 4.39 -20.13 20.87
CA LYS A 363 4.29 -20.15 22.33
C LYS A 363 3.17 -21.05 22.86
N ASP A 364 2.08 -21.21 22.11
CA ASP A 364 0.93 -22.02 22.49
C ASP A 364 0.26 -22.62 21.23
N LYS A 365 0.37 -23.95 21.06
CA LYS A 365 -0.22 -24.66 19.92
C LYS A 365 -1.75 -24.73 19.98
N LEU A 366 -2.34 -24.43 21.13
CA LEU A 366 -3.78 -24.45 21.37
C LEU A 366 -4.38 -23.04 21.44
N ALA A 367 -3.60 -22.00 21.11
CA ALA A 367 -4.03 -20.60 21.12
C ALA A 367 -5.37 -20.40 20.37
N TRP A 368 -5.55 -21.07 19.23
CA TRP A 368 -6.77 -21.00 18.42
C TRP A 368 -8.05 -21.47 19.13
N GLN A 369 -7.97 -22.35 20.12
CA GLN A 369 -9.14 -22.86 20.84
C GLN A 369 -9.63 -21.88 21.91
N ARG A 370 -8.73 -21.04 22.40
CA ARG A 370 -8.94 -20.17 23.57
C ARG A 370 -9.84 -18.99 23.23
N ASP A 371 -10.77 -18.71 24.14
CA ASP A 371 -11.69 -17.57 24.01
C ASP A 371 -11.00 -16.24 24.25
N ASP A 372 -10.00 -16.21 25.15
CA ASP A 372 -9.22 -15.01 25.41
C ASP A 372 -8.37 -14.61 24.20
N GLU A 373 -7.79 -15.57 23.47
CA GLU A 373 -7.02 -15.27 22.25
C GLU A 373 -7.93 -14.80 21.10
N PHE A 374 -9.10 -15.45 20.92
CA PHE A 374 -10.11 -14.99 19.96
C PHE A 374 -10.51 -13.52 20.21
N ALA A 375 -10.72 -13.14 21.47
CA ALA A 375 -11.01 -11.76 21.82
C ALA A 375 -9.80 -10.84 21.71
N ARG A 376 -8.60 -11.28 22.14
CA ARG A 376 -7.37 -10.49 22.07
C ARG A 376 -7.01 -10.11 20.64
N GLN A 377 -7.26 -10.99 19.66
CA GLN A 377 -7.01 -10.69 18.24
C GLN A 377 -7.85 -9.53 17.69
N THR A 378 -8.95 -9.15 18.35
CA THR A 378 -9.71 -7.93 17.99
C THR A 378 -8.98 -6.63 18.38
N LEU A 379 -7.97 -6.72 19.26
CA LEU A 379 -7.15 -5.60 19.73
C LEU A 379 -5.70 -5.65 19.22
N ALA A 380 -5.18 -6.87 19.01
CA ALA A 380 -3.76 -7.15 18.76
C ALA A 380 -3.54 -8.25 17.71
N GLY A 381 -4.56 -8.55 16.91
CA GLY A 381 -4.49 -9.49 15.79
C GLY A 381 -4.22 -8.77 14.47
N ILE A 382 -4.55 -9.45 13.37
CA ILE A 382 -4.36 -8.93 11.99
C ILE A 382 -5.39 -7.85 11.64
N ASN A 383 -6.58 -7.91 12.25
CA ASN A 383 -7.67 -6.96 11.96
C ASN A 383 -8.11 -6.21 13.23
N PRO A 384 -7.22 -5.46 13.88
CA PRO A 384 -7.48 -4.88 15.18
C PRO A 384 -8.29 -3.57 15.09
N VAL A 385 -9.06 -3.35 14.03
CA VAL A 385 -9.65 -2.03 13.70
C VAL A 385 -11.18 -2.00 13.63
N ASN A 386 -11.84 -3.14 13.87
CA ASN A 386 -13.30 -3.26 13.71
C ASN A 386 -14.08 -3.36 15.03
N ILE A 387 -13.41 -3.61 16.16
CA ILE A 387 -14.10 -3.65 17.44
C ILE A 387 -14.58 -2.25 17.83
N GLU A 388 -15.81 -2.18 18.33
CA GLU A 388 -16.46 -0.94 18.76
C GLU A 388 -16.95 -1.08 20.20
N ARG A 389 -17.06 0.05 20.91
CA ARG A 389 -17.77 0.08 22.19
C ARG A 389 -19.26 -0.09 21.96
N LEU A 390 -19.91 -0.92 22.77
CA LEU A 390 -21.34 -1.14 22.67
C LEU A 390 -22.14 0.10 23.10
N GLN A 391 -22.80 0.74 22.13
CA GLN A 391 -23.51 2.02 22.35
C GLN A 391 -24.96 1.84 22.82
N SER A 392 -25.63 0.75 22.43
CA SER A 392 -27.04 0.50 22.75
C SER A 392 -27.31 -0.98 22.94
N PHE A 393 -28.28 -1.31 23.79
CA PHE A 393 -28.80 -2.66 23.98
C PHE A 393 -30.32 -2.59 24.25
N PRO A 394 -31.17 -3.43 23.62
CA PRO A 394 -30.85 -4.50 22.67
C PRO A 394 -30.31 -4.01 21.32
N LEU A 395 -29.56 -4.86 20.63
CA LEU A 395 -28.96 -4.54 19.33
C LEU A 395 -30.00 -4.49 18.22
N ARG A 396 -29.79 -3.58 17.25
CA ARG A 396 -30.67 -3.42 16.08
C ARG A 396 -29.85 -3.25 14.80
N SER A 397 -30.29 -3.91 13.73
CA SER A 397 -29.78 -3.71 12.37
C SER A 397 -30.25 -2.36 11.82
N LYS A 398 -29.39 -1.74 11.00
CA LYS A 398 -29.68 -0.53 10.21
C LYS A 398 -30.18 -0.85 8.81
N LEU A 399 -30.22 -2.13 8.42
CA LEU A 399 -30.74 -2.56 7.13
C LEU A 399 -32.25 -2.36 7.04
N ASP A 400 -32.76 -2.18 5.82
CA ASP A 400 -34.19 -1.98 5.55
C ASP A 400 -35.01 -3.20 6.04
N PRO A 401 -35.87 -3.03 7.07
CA PRO A 401 -36.66 -4.14 7.60
C PRO A 401 -37.67 -4.71 6.61
N SER A 402 -38.07 -3.94 5.60
CA SER A 402 -38.99 -4.42 4.56
C SER A 402 -38.33 -5.45 3.62
N ILE A 403 -37.01 -5.43 3.52
CA ILE A 403 -36.22 -6.34 2.69
C ILE A 403 -35.67 -7.50 3.55
N TYR A 404 -35.09 -7.18 4.72
CA TYR A 404 -34.30 -8.13 5.50
C TYR A 404 -35.02 -8.67 6.76
N GLY A 405 -36.24 -8.22 7.03
CA GLY A 405 -37.05 -8.65 8.17
C GLY A 405 -36.77 -7.84 9.45
N PRO A 406 -37.25 -8.31 10.62
CA PRO A 406 -37.17 -7.56 11.86
C PRO A 406 -35.73 -7.16 12.24
N PRO A 407 -35.49 -5.87 12.57
CA PRO A 407 -34.14 -5.36 12.81
C PRO A 407 -33.56 -5.82 14.16
N GLU A 408 -34.38 -6.32 15.08
CA GLU A 408 -33.96 -6.71 16.43
C GLU A 408 -33.01 -7.91 16.38
N SER A 409 -31.89 -7.82 17.09
CA SER A 409 -31.01 -8.96 17.35
C SER A 409 -31.71 -10.01 18.21
N ALA A 410 -31.33 -11.27 18.03
CA ALA A 410 -31.72 -12.37 18.90
C ALA A 410 -30.96 -12.36 20.24
N ILE A 411 -29.89 -11.57 20.40
CA ILE A 411 -29.18 -11.45 21.68
C ILE A 411 -30.05 -10.69 22.68
N LYS A 412 -30.38 -11.34 23.79
CA LYS A 412 -31.16 -10.84 24.91
C LYS A 412 -30.31 -10.74 26.17
N GLU A 413 -30.79 -10.01 27.16
CA GLU A 413 -30.12 -9.84 28.45
C GLU A 413 -29.81 -11.19 29.13
N GLU A 414 -30.75 -12.15 29.07
CA GLU A 414 -30.57 -13.50 29.62
C GLU A 414 -29.36 -14.27 29.07
N HIS A 415 -28.91 -13.95 27.84
CA HIS A 415 -27.74 -14.58 27.24
C HIS A 415 -26.41 -14.05 27.80
N ILE A 416 -26.38 -12.81 28.31
CA ILE A 416 -25.13 -12.12 28.67
C ILE A 416 -25.01 -11.80 30.15
N ILE A 417 -26.12 -11.67 30.89
CA ILE A 417 -26.14 -11.16 32.27
C ILE A 417 -25.23 -11.95 33.22
N GLY A 418 -25.15 -13.27 33.05
CA GLY A 418 -24.28 -14.14 33.86
C GLY A 418 -22.77 -13.97 33.62
N GLN A 419 -22.38 -13.17 32.63
CA GLN A 419 -20.98 -12.94 32.22
C GLN A 419 -20.48 -11.54 32.58
N LEU A 420 -21.26 -10.72 33.30
CA LEU A 420 -20.99 -9.30 33.55
C LEU A 420 -20.47 -9.01 34.96
N ASP A 421 -19.86 -9.97 35.64
CA ASP A 421 -19.33 -9.83 37.00
C ASP A 421 -20.37 -9.24 38.00
N GLY A 422 -21.63 -9.65 37.87
CA GLY A 422 -22.74 -9.21 38.72
C GLY A 422 -23.34 -7.84 38.38
N MET A 423 -22.85 -7.17 37.33
CA MET A 423 -23.44 -5.91 36.83
C MET A 423 -24.67 -6.18 35.97
N SER A 424 -25.61 -5.22 35.95
CA SER A 424 -26.63 -5.18 34.90
C SER A 424 -26.01 -4.79 33.55
N VAL A 425 -26.72 -5.07 32.44
CA VAL A 425 -26.26 -4.65 31.10
C VAL A 425 -26.02 -3.13 31.06
N GLN A 426 -26.96 -2.36 31.62
CA GLN A 426 -26.86 -0.89 31.68
C GLN A 426 -25.62 -0.42 32.47
N GLN A 427 -25.36 -1.01 33.64
CA GLN A 427 -24.18 -0.68 34.43
C GLN A 427 -22.88 -1.02 33.69
N ALA A 428 -22.84 -2.15 32.97
CA ALA A 428 -21.68 -2.53 32.18
C ALA A 428 -21.45 -1.55 31.01
N MET A 429 -22.51 -1.09 30.34
CA MET A 429 -22.41 -0.07 29.28
C MET A 429 -21.92 1.28 29.82
N GLU A 430 -22.50 1.76 30.92
CA GLU A 430 -22.11 3.03 31.56
C GLU A 430 -20.64 3.03 32.00
N LYS A 431 -20.13 1.87 32.43
CA LYS A 431 -18.73 1.68 32.80
C LYS A 431 -17.81 1.37 31.62
N ASN A 432 -18.30 1.45 30.37
CA ASN A 432 -17.54 1.14 29.15
C ASN A 432 -16.95 -0.29 29.15
N LYS A 433 -17.73 -1.26 29.64
CA LYS A 433 -17.30 -2.66 29.80
C LYS A 433 -17.83 -3.58 28.70
N LEU A 434 -18.71 -3.11 27.82
CA LEU A 434 -19.25 -3.90 26.71
C LEU A 434 -18.74 -3.39 25.36
N TYR A 435 -18.32 -4.34 24.53
CA TYR A 435 -17.77 -4.10 23.19
C TYR A 435 -18.41 -5.07 22.20
N ILE A 436 -18.36 -4.73 20.92
CA ILE A 436 -18.99 -5.51 19.86
C ILE A 436 -18.10 -5.59 18.61
N LEU A 437 -18.13 -6.76 17.97
CA LEU A 437 -17.71 -6.96 16.59
C LEU A 437 -18.96 -7.30 15.77
N ASP A 438 -19.41 -6.36 14.92
CA ASP A 438 -20.66 -6.47 14.17
C ASP A 438 -20.39 -6.52 12.66
N TYR A 439 -20.62 -7.70 12.09
CA TYR A 439 -20.56 -7.95 10.63
C TYR A 439 -21.92 -8.26 10.03
N HIS A 440 -22.99 -8.16 10.81
CA HIS A 440 -24.32 -8.52 10.36
C HIS A 440 -24.75 -7.67 9.17
N ASP A 441 -24.70 -6.34 9.31
CA ASP A 441 -25.20 -5.44 8.26
C ASP A 441 -24.32 -5.46 7.01
N THR A 442 -23.03 -5.76 7.16
CA THR A 442 -22.08 -5.94 6.05
C THR A 442 -22.39 -7.18 5.23
N TYR A 443 -22.74 -8.30 5.87
CA TYR A 443 -22.87 -9.59 5.19
C TYR A 443 -24.29 -9.97 4.80
N ILE A 444 -25.31 -9.60 5.58
CA ILE A 444 -26.71 -10.02 5.34
C ILE A 444 -27.18 -9.78 3.91
N PRO A 445 -26.87 -8.63 3.24
CA PRO A 445 -27.25 -8.42 1.85
C PRO A 445 -26.69 -9.45 0.85
N PHE A 446 -25.63 -10.17 1.22
CA PHE A 446 -24.89 -11.09 0.35
C PHE A 446 -25.02 -12.56 0.76
N ILE A 447 -25.67 -12.89 1.89
CA ILE A 447 -25.67 -14.26 2.44
C ILE A 447 -26.35 -15.27 1.50
N ASP A 448 -27.52 -14.98 0.95
CA ASP A 448 -28.22 -15.92 0.06
C ASP A 448 -27.39 -16.25 -1.18
N ALA A 449 -26.87 -15.21 -1.84
CA ALA A 449 -26.02 -15.34 -3.01
C ALA A 449 -24.68 -16.05 -2.68
N THR A 450 -24.14 -15.81 -1.49
CA THR A 450 -22.94 -16.49 -1.02
C THR A 450 -23.21 -17.97 -0.76
N ASN A 451 -24.30 -18.29 -0.07
CA ASN A 451 -24.65 -19.65 0.33
C ASN A 451 -25.14 -20.52 -0.82
N SER A 452 -25.58 -19.91 -1.93
CA SER A 452 -25.89 -20.63 -3.18
C SER A 452 -24.65 -21.04 -3.97
N GLN A 453 -23.46 -20.54 -3.62
CA GLN A 453 -22.21 -20.99 -4.24
C GLN A 453 -21.76 -22.34 -3.65
N ASP A 454 -21.27 -23.22 -4.51
CA ASP A 454 -20.72 -24.50 -4.08
C ASP A 454 -19.54 -24.33 -3.13
N GLY A 455 -19.53 -25.17 -2.09
CA GLY A 455 -18.48 -25.17 -1.07
C GLY A 455 -18.40 -23.90 -0.23
N ARG A 456 -19.46 -23.06 -0.17
CA ARG A 456 -19.49 -21.83 0.64
C ARG A 456 -20.72 -21.78 1.52
N LYS A 457 -20.53 -21.45 2.80
CA LYS A 457 -21.61 -21.23 3.77
C LYS A 457 -21.22 -20.12 4.75
N ALA A 458 -22.09 -19.16 4.92
CA ALA A 458 -21.88 -17.92 5.65
C ALA A 458 -23.09 -17.58 6.52
N TYR A 459 -22.83 -16.78 7.54
CA TYR A 459 -23.81 -16.07 8.35
C TYR A 459 -23.44 -14.59 8.38
N GLY A 460 -24.41 -13.72 8.64
CA GLY A 460 -24.12 -12.41 9.22
C GLY A 460 -23.88 -12.58 10.71
N THR A 461 -22.73 -12.09 11.21
CA THR A 461 -22.32 -12.36 12.61
C THR A 461 -22.30 -11.12 13.50
N ARG A 462 -22.70 -11.27 14.76
CA ARG A 462 -22.42 -10.30 15.83
C ARG A 462 -21.76 -10.99 17.01
N THR A 463 -20.77 -10.35 17.63
CA THR A 463 -20.11 -10.88 18.83
C THR A 463 -20.03 -9.81 19.90
N ILE A 464 -20.55 -10.08 21.10
CA ILE A 464 -20.41 -9.20 22.26
C ILE A 464 -19.22 -9.67 23.11
N PHE A 465 -18.42 -8.70 23.55
CA PHE A 465 -17.30 -8.90 24.46
C PHE A 465 -17.50 -8.10 25.74
N PHE A 466 -17.01 -8.66 26.85
CA PHE A 466 -16.92 -8.00 28.14
C PHE A 466 -15.46 -7.70 28.49
N LEU A 467 -15.17 -6.46 28.89
CA LEU A 467 -13.87 -6.03 29.36
C LEU A 467 -13.73 -6.35 30.85
N THR A 468 -12.91 -7.32 31.18
CA THR A 468 -12.71 -7.78 32.55
C THR A 468 -12.03 -6.71 33.43
N THR A 469 -11.99 -6.94 34.74
CA THR A 469 -11.18 -6.14 35.67
C THR A 469 -9.68 -6.29 35.43
N ALA A 470 -9.26 -7.37 34.75
CA ALA A 470 -7.87 -7.59 34.37
C ALA A 470 -7.44 -6.83 33.10
N GLY A 471 -8.33 -6.06 32.47
CA GLY A 471 -8.03 -5.29 31.25
C GLY A 471 -8.06 -6.10 29.95
N THR A 472 -8.47 -7.37 29.99
CA THR A 472 -8.62 -8.23 28.82
C THR A 472 -10.09 -8.41 28.42
N LEU A 473 -10.34 -8.65 27.13
CA LEU A 473 -11.66 -8.94 26.61
C LEU A 473 -12.01 -10.42 26.73
N LYS A 474 -13.28 -10.71 27.01
CA LYS A 474 -13.87 -12.05 27.00
C LYS A 474 -15.07 -12.06 26.04
N PRO A 475 -15.17 -13.00 25.09
CA PRO A 475 -16.37 -13.14 24.27
C PRO A 475 -17.50 -13.73 25.13
N ILE A 476 -18.70 -13.14 25.08
CA ILE A 476 -19.83 -13.53 25.94
C ILE A 476 -21.09 -13.96 25.19
N ALA A 477 -21.23 -13.58 23.91
CA ALA A 477 -22.29 -14.07 23.05
C ALA A 477 -21.91 -13.91 21.57
N ILE A 478 -22.33 -14.85 20.73
CA ILE A 478 -22.25 -14.78 19.26
C ILE A 478 -23.66 -14.98 18.69
N GLU A 479 -24.11 -14.07 17.83
CA GLU A 479 -25.29 -14.24 16.99
C GLU A 479 -24.86 -14.61 15.58
N LEU A 480 -25.48 -15.67 15.04
CA LEU A 480 -25.38 -16.07 13.63
C LEU A 480 -26.74 -15.90 12.96
N SER A 481 -26.77 -15.10 11.89
CA SER A 481 -28.00 -14.73 11.18
C SER A 481 -28.01 -15.17 9.71
N LEU A 482 -29.15 -15.68 9.24
CA LEU A 482 -29.46 -16.06 7.86
C LEU A 482 -30.73 -15.33 7.39
N PRO A 483 -30.77 -14.84 6.15
CA PRO A 483 -32.02 -14.44 5.50
C PRO A 483 -32.84 -15.67 5.02
N PRO A 484 -34.16 -15.54 4.79
CA PRO A 484 -35.00 -14.43 5.24
C PRO A 484 -35.32 -14.55 6.74
N ALA A 485 -35.14 -13.47 7.50
CA ALA A 485 -35.54 -13.40 8.88
C ALA A 485 -37.07 -13.15 8.97
N THR A 486 -37.87 -14.22 9.00
CA THR A 486 -39.30 -14.12 9.30
C THR A 486 -39.58 -14.51 10.75
N PRO A 487 -40.63 -13.95 11.41
CA PRO A 487 -40.97 -14.32 12.80
C PRO A 487 -41.23 -15.81 13.03
N LYS A 488 -41.53 -16.57 11.96
CA LYS A 488 -41.77 -18.02 12.01
C LYS A 488 -40.52 -18.85 11.75
N CYS A 489 -39.43 -18.25 11.25
CA CYS A 489 -38.19 -18.96 10.94
C CYS A 489 -37.25 -18.96 12.15
N THR A 490 -37.39 -19.95 13.03
CA THR A 490 -36.52 -20.13 14.20
C THR A 490 -35.06 -20.46 13.84
N ARG A 491 -34.79 -20.80 12.57
CA ARG A 491 -33.45 -21.06 12.04
C ARG A 491 -32.72 -19.79 11.58
N ALA A 492 -33.44 -18.67 11.42
CA ALA A 492 -32.90 -17.45 10.84
C ALA A 492 -31.91 -16.73 11.76
N LYS A 493 -32.09 -16.76 13.09
CA LYS A 493 -31.16 -16.16 14.05
C LYS A 493 -30.90 -17.13 15.19
N ARG A 494 -29.62 -17.39 15.50
CA ARG A 494 -29.21 -18.27 16.60
C ARG A 494 -28.17 -17.56 17.46
N VAL A 495 -28.35 -17.65 18.77
CA VAL A 495 -27.37 -17.13 19.74
C VAL A 495 -26.62 -18.30 20.36
N PHE A 496 -25.30 -18.14 20.45
CA PHE A 496 -24.39 -19.04 21.12
C PHE A 496 -23.74 -18.28 22.28
N THR A 497 -23.60 -18.94 23.41
CA THR A 497 -22.96 -18.42 24.62
C THR A 497 -21.76 -19.29 24.99
N PRO A 498 -20.85 -18.83 25.88
CA PRO A 498 -19.76 -19.63 26.38
C PRO A 498 -20.22 -21.03 26.83
N PRO A 499 -19.47 -22.09 26.49
CA PRO A 499 -19.96 -23.46 26.58
C PRO A 499 -20.03 -23.98 28.03
N THR A 500 -20.93 -24.92 28.27
CA THR A 500 -21.11 -25.58 29.58
C THR A 500 -20.91 -27.10 29.52
N ASP A 501 -20.81 -27.66 28.32
CA ASP A 501 -20.58 -29.09 28.08
C ASP A 501 -19.78 -29.32 26.78
N ALA A 502 -19.47 -30.58 26.47
CA ALA A 502 -18.69 -30.94 25.28
C ALA A 502 -19.39 -30.59 23.96
N THR A 503 -20.73 -30.72 23.90
CA THR A 503 -21.49 -30.44 22.66
C THR A 503 -21.51 -28.95 22.37
N THR A 504 -21.83 -28.14 23.38
CA THR A 504 -21.82 -26.68 23.31
C THR A 504 -20.43 -26.12 23.06
N THR A 505 -19.36 -26.77 23.54
CA THR A 505 -17.97 -26.41 23.20
C THR A 505 -17.73 -26.40 21.70
N TRP A 506 -18.12 -27.46 20.99
CA TRP A 506 -17.90 -27.52 19.53
C TRP A 506 -18.83 -26.62 18.73
N LEU A 507 -20.07 -26.43 19.18
CA LEU A 507 -20.98 -25.45 18.58
C LEU A 507 -20.42 -24.01 18.74
N TRP A 508 -19.81 -23.71 19.89
CA TRP A 508 -19.14 -22.44 20.15
C TRP A 508 -17.91 -22.25 19.25
N GLN A 509 -17.07 -23.28 19.07
CA GLN A 509 -15.94 -23.21 18.13
C GLN A 509 -16.40 -22.98 16.68
N LEU A 510 -17.47 -23.64 16.22
CA LEU A 510 -18.06 -23.39 14.90
C LEU A 510 -18.59 -21.95 14.78
N ALA A 511 -19.23 -21.42 15.83
CA ALA A 511 -19.69 -20.04 15.85
C ALA A 511 -18.52 -19.05 15.74
N LYS A 512 -17.45 -19.23 16.53
CA LYS A 512 -16.22 -18.44 16.42
C LYS A 512 -15.60 -18.53 15.03
N ALA A 513 -15.54 -19.71 14.43
CA ALA A 513 -15.02 -19.90 13.07
C ALA A 513 -15.80 -19.08 12.02
N HIS A 514 -17.13 -19.01 12.12
CA HIS A 514 -17.93 -18.14 11.26
C HIS A 514 -17.66 -16.64 11.49
N VAL A 515 -17.49 -16.21 12.74
CA VAL A 515 -17.07 -14.82 13.04
C VAL A 515 -15.70 -14.55 12.41
N CYS A 516 -14.72 -15.44 12.61
CA CYS A 516 -13.40 -15.32 12.01
C CYS A 516 -13.44 -15.27 10.47
N SER A 517 -14.36 -15.98 9.83
CA SER A 517 -14.50 -15.94 8.36
C SER A 517 -15.11 -14.63 7.85
N ASN A 518 -16.10 -14.07 8.56
CA ASN A 518 -16.58 -12.71 8.29
C ASN A 518 -15.46 -11.69 8.53
N ASP A 519 -14.73 -11.81 9.65
CA ASP A 519 -13.62 -10.95 10.01
C ASP A 519 -12.48 -11.01 8.98
N ALA A 520 -12.15 -12.20 8.47
CA ALA A 520 -11.15 -12.40 7.43
C ALA A 520 -11.56 -11.76 6.09
N GLY A 521 -12.83 -11.85 5.71
CA GLY A 521 -13.34 -11.19 4.52
C GLY A 521 -13.30 -9.66 4.63
N VAL A 522 -13.80 -9.09 5.72
CA VAL A 522 -13.74 -7.63 5.96
C VAL A 522 -12.29 -7.16 6.09
N HIS A 523 -11.44 -7.89 6.80
CA HIS A 523 -10.02 -7.62 6.88
C HIS A 523 -9.40 -7.47 5.50
N GLN A 524 -9.56 -8.46 4.62
CA GLN A 524 -8.87 -8.48 3.33
C GLN A 524 -9.47 -7.54 2.30
N LEU A 525 -10.79 -7.57 2.15
CA LEU A 525 -11.50 -6.86 1.10
C LEU A 525 -11.73 -5.38 1.43
N VAL A 526 -11.90 -5.07 2.71
CA VAL A 526 -12.25 -3.71 3.17
C VAL A 526 -11.06 -3.03 3.83
N ASN A 527 -10.59 -3.54 4.96
CA ASN A 527 -9.59 -2.82 5.75
C ASN A 527 -8.21 -2.83 5.07
N HIS A 528 -7.82 -3.95 4.49
CA HIS A 528 -6.56 -4.09 3.78
C HIS A 528 -6.69 -3.53 2.37
N PHE A 529 -7.38 -4.20 1.45
CA PHE A 529 -7.42 -3.78 0.05
C PHE A 529 -8.09 -2.42 -0.16
N LEU A 530 -9.34 -2.23 0.24
CA LEU A 530 -10.05 -0.99 -0.05
C LEU A 530 -9.41 0.22 0.64
N ARG A 531 -9.27 0.19 1.98
CA ARG A 531 -8.87 1.36 2.80
C ARG A 531 -7.39 1.72 2.70
N THR A 532 -6.53 0.82 2.18
CA THR A 532 -5.11 1.14 1.95
C THR A 532 -4.80 1.11 0.45
N HIS A 533 -4.79 -0.05 -0.22
CA HIS A 533 -4.42 -0.16 -1.63
C HIS A 533 -5.29 0.72 -2.54
N ALA A 534 -6.61 0.50 -2.56
CA ALA A 534 -7.49 1.08 -3.57
C ALA A 534 -7.76 2.57 -3.31
N THR A 535 -7.86 3.01 -2.05
CA THR A 535 -8.13 4.43 -1.74
C THR A 535 -6.89 5.30 -1.76
N VAL A 536 -5.68 4.76 -1.63
CA VAL A 536 -4.44 5.54 -1.76
C VAL A 536 -4.03 5.71 -3.24
N GLU A 537 -4.30 4.72 -4.09
CA GLU A 537 -3.94 4.76 -5.53
C GLU A 537 -4.39 6.05 -6.27
N PRO A 538 -5.63 6.56 -6.10
CA PRO A 538 -6.06 7.84 -6.68
C PRO A 538 -5.18 9.04 -6.34
N PHE A 539 -4.70 9.12 -5.10
CA PHE A 539 -3.82 10.20 -4.65
C PHE A 539 -2.41 10.07 -5.21
N ILE A 540 -1.93 8.84 -5.44
CA ILE A 540 -0.65 8.60 -6.13
C ILE A 540 -0.76 9.08 -7.57
N ILE A 541 -1.82 8.68 -8.28
CA ILE A 541 -2.05 9.10 -9.67
C ILE A 541 -2.12 10.63 -9.76
N SER A 542 -2.88 11.31 -8.89
CA SER A 542 -2.96 12.78 -8.92
C SER A 542 -1.62 13.44 -8.57
N THR A 543 -0.86 12.87 -7.63
CA THR A 543 0.44 13.40 -7.20
C THR A 543 1.40 13.48 -8.39
N HIS A 544 1.49 12.41 -9.18
CA HIS A 544 2.33 12.40 -10.39
C HIS A 544 1.77 13.26 -11.54
N ARG A 545 0.45 13.45 -11.60
CA ARG A 545 -0.21 14.25 -12.66
C ARG A 545 -0.17 15.75 -12.42
N GLN A 546 -0.15 16.19 -11.15
CA GLN A 546 -0.40 17.59 -10.79
C GLN A 546 0.70 18.23 -9.96
N LEU A 547 1.55 17.47 -9.27
CA LEU A 547 2.66 18.04 -8.50
C LEU A 547 3.99 17.78 -9.23
N SER A 548 4.72 18.83 -9.56
CA SER A 548 6.06 18.71 -10.14
C SER A 548 7.01 17.94 -9.21
N ALA A 549 8.02 17.27 -9.76
CA ALA A 549 9.12 16.69 -8.96
C ALA A 549 9.87 17.73 -8.11
N MET A 550 9.76 19.02 -8.44
CA MET A 550 10.26 20.14 -7.64
C MET A 550 9.30 20.53 -6.50
N HIS A 551 8.02 20.17 -6.55
CA HIS A 551 7.03 20.56 -5.56
C HIS A 551 7.36 19.94 -4.19
N PRO A 552 7.33 20.70 -3.09
CA PRO A 552 7.64 20.17 -1.76
C PRO A 552 6.71 19.02 -1.37
N ILE A 553 5.40 19.13 -1.60
CA ILE A 553 4.47 18.04 -1.30
C ILE A 553 4.73 16.76 -2.12
N PHE A 554 5.16 16.85 -3.39
CA PHE A 554 5.60 15.67 -4.14
C PHE A 554 6.80 15.00 -3.46
N LYS A 555 7.78 15.80 -3.04
CA LYS A 555 8.97 15.29 -2.34
C LYS A 555 8.60 14.65 -1.00
N LEU A 556 7.65 15.19 -0.25
CA LEU A 556 7.16 14.58 0.98
C LEU A 556 6.51 13.23 0.72
N LEU A 557 5.60 13.14 -0.26
CA LEU A 557 4.81 11.94 -0.53
C LEU A 557 5.58 10.84 -1.27
N LYS A 558 6.62 11.17 -2.05
CA LYS A 558 7.34 10.21 -2.91
C LYS A 558 7.70 8.88 -2.24
N PRO A 559 8.30 8.83 -1.03
CA PRO A 559 8.62 7.55 -0.38
C PRO A 559 7.37 6.71 -0.08
N HIS A 560 6.23 7.35 0.16
CA HIS A 560 4.97 6.73 0.55
C HIS A 560 4.14 6.22 -0.63
N MET A 561 4.62 6.40 -1.86
CA MET A 561 3.98 5.90 -3.09
C MET A 561 4.68 4.68 -3.67
N ARG A 562 5.86 4.32 -3.15
CA ARG A 562 6.73 3.27 -3.69
C ARG A 562 5.97 1.95 -3.79
N TYR A 563 5.97 1.37 -4.98
CA TYR A 563 5.41 0.05 -5.28
C TYR A 563 3.89 -0.13 -5.12
N THR A 564 3.13 0.90 -4.76
CA THR A 564 1.68 0.77 -4.62
C THR A 564 1.00 0.54 -5.98
N LEU A 565 1.37 1.28 -7.02
CA LEU A 565 0.82 1.08 -8.36
C LEU A 565 1.11 -0.32 -8.95
N PRO A 566 2.37 -0.83 -8.96
CA PRO A 566 2.65 -2.16 -9.49
C PRO A 566 2.05 -3.28 -8.65
N VAL A 567 1.93 -3.13 -7.32
CA VAL A 567 1.29 -4.17 -6.50
C VAL A 567 -0.22 -4.20 -6.71
N ASN A 568 -0.87 -3.04 -6.82
CA ASN A 568 -2.29 -2.96 -7.17
C ASN A 568 -2.55 -3.52 -8.57
N ALA A 569 -1.65 -3.24 -9.52
CA ALA A 569 -1.69 -3.86 -10.84
C ALA A 569 -1.62 -5.39 -10.73
N LEU A 570 -0.62 -5.94 -10.05
CA LEU A 570 -0.50 -7.38 -9.87
C LEU A 570 -1.74 -7.97 -9.16
N ALA A 571 -2.29 -7.28 -8.16
CA ALA A 571 -3.51 -7.71 -7.48
C ALA A 571 -4.70 -7.82 -8.45
N ARG A 572 -4.90 -6.86 -9.35
CA ARG A 572 -5.93 -6.95 -10.41
C ARG A 572 -5.65 -8.07 -11.42
N GLN A 573 -4.39 -8.48 -11.57
CA GLN A 573 -4.00 -9.54 -12.49
C GLN A 573 -4.23 -10.94 -11.94
N ILE A 574 -3.92 -11.20 -10.66
CA ILE A 574 -3.93 -12.57 -10.11
C ILE A 574 -4.73 -12.75 -8.81
N LEU A 575 -5.01 -11.67 -8.07
CA LEU A 575 -5.54 -11.74 -6.71
C LEU A 575 -7.06 -11.53 -6.67
N ILE A 576 -7.52 -10.38 -7.15
CA ILE A 576 -8.91 -9.91 -7.03
C ILE A 576 -9.72 -10.02 -8.33
N ASN A 577 -9.16 -10.64 -9.36
CA ASN A 577 -9.88 -10.89 -10.61
C ASN A 577 -10.84 -12.07 -10.50
N ALA A 578 -11.69 -12.23 -11.52
CA ALA A 578 -12.58 -13.37 -11.68
C ALA A 578 -11.78 -14.69 -11.65
N GLY A 579 -12.15 -15.58 -10.72
CA GLY A 579 -11.46 -16.85 -10.49
C GLY A 579 -10.07 -16.71 -9.85
N GLY A 580 -9.69 -15.50 -9.43
CA GLY A 580 -8.45 -15.23 -8.73
C GLY A 580 -8.41 -15.81 -7.32
N ILE A 581 -7.30 -15.56 -6.63
CA ILE A 581 -7.03 -16.10 -5.29
C ILE A 581 -8.09 -15.70 -4.26
N ILE A 582 -8.53 -14.43 -4.25
CA ILE A 582 -9.50 -13.96 -3.25
C ILE A 582 -10.87 -14.60 -3.46
N GLU A 583 -11.35 -14.66 -4.71
CA GLU A 583 -12.63 -15.31 -5.00
C GLU A 583 -12.61 -16.81 -4.70
N SER A 584 -11.49 -17.48 -4.94
CA SER A 584 -11.36 -18.92 -4.68
C SER A 584 -11.13 -19.26 -3.20
N GLY A 585 -10.48 -18.37 -2.44
CA GLY A 585 -10.03 -18.61 -1.07
C GLY A 585 -10.92 -18.07 0.05
N PHE A 586 -11.87 -17.19 -0.23
CA PHE A 586 -12.72 -16.54 0.78
C PHE A 586 -14.20 -16.90 0.65
N THR A 587 -14.91 -16.86 1.78
CA THR A 587 -16.35 -17.21 1.85
C THR A 587 -17.21 -16.42 0.87
N ALA A 588 -16.97 -15.12 0.69
CA ALA A 588 -17.79 -14.28 -0.20
C ALA A 588 -17.72 -14.71 -1.68
N GLY A 589 -16.65 -15.39 -2.09
CA GLY A 589 -16.46 -15.78 -3.49
C GLY A 589 -16.48 -14.59 -4.43
N LYS A 590 -17.22 -14.72 -5.55
CA LYS A 590 -17.32 -13.69 -6.59
C LYS A 590 -17.98 -12.37 -6.14
N TYR A 591 -18.64 -12.33 -4.99
CA TYR A 591 -19.28 -11.13 -4.45
C TYR A 591 -18.36 -10.32 -3.53
N GLY A 592 -17.10 -10.75 -3.33
CA GLY A 592 -16.17 -10.10 -2.40
C GLY A 592 -15.96 -8.61 -2.66
N LEU A 593 -15.75 -8.20 -3.90
CA LEU A 593 -15.57 -6.78 -4.24
C LEU A 593 -16.88 -5.99 -4.26
N GLU A 594 -18.03 -6.64 -4.38
CA GLU A 594 -19.33 -5.98 -4.20
C GLU A 594 -19.53 -5.57 -2.73
N ILE A 595 -19.06 -6.40 -1.78
CA ILE A 595 -18.99 -6.04 -0.36
C ILE A 595 -18.07 -4.82 -0.17
N SER A 596 -16.89 -4.80 -0.79
CA SER A 596 -15.99 -3.63 -0.74
C SER A 596 -16.65 -2.37 -1.31
N SER A 597 -17.35 -2.48 -2.43
CA SER A 597 -18.07 -1.36 -3.04
C SER A 597 -19.19 -0.83 -2.15
N ALA A 598 -19.99 -1.72 -1.56
CA ALA A 598 -21.02 -1.34 -0.61
C ALA A 598 -20.42 -0.65 0.63
N TYR A 599 -19.27 -1.11 1.13
CA TYR A 599 -18.57 -0.44 2.23
C TYR A 599 -18.05 0.95 1.82
N TYR A 600 -17.44 1.07 0.64
CA TYR A 600 -16.95 2.34 0.12
C TYR A 600 -18.04 3.39 0.03
N GLN A 601 -19.23 3.00 -0.45
CA GLN A 601 -20.37 3.90 -0.58
C GLN A 601 -20.96 4.33 0.79
N ASN A 602 -21.09 3.39 1.73
CA ASN A 602 -21.93 3.59 2.92
C ASN A 602 -21.13 3.95 4.18
N HIS A 603 -19.83 3.62 4.23
CA HIS A 603 -19.04 3.70 5.46
C HIS A 603 -17.70 4.43 5.30
N TRP A 604 -17.06 4.35 4.14
CA TRP A 604 -15.76 4.99 3.96
C TRP A 604 -15.84 6.51 3.97
N ARG A 605 -14.97 7.15 4.76
CA ARG A 605 -14.85 8.61 4.85
C ARG A 605 -13.42 9.01 5.12
N PHE A 606 -12.85 9.85 4.25
CA PHE A 606 -11.46 10.28 4.37
C PHE A 606 -11.16 11.01 5.69
N ASP A 607 -12.10 11.82 6.21
CA ASP A 607 -11.94 12.55 7.48
C ASP A 607 -11.88 11.65 8.72
N GLN A 608 -12.19 10.36 8.57
CA GLN A 608 -12.20 9.37 9.64
C GLN A 608 -11.17 8.25 9.44
N GLU A 609 -10.31 8.33 8.44
CA GLU A 609 -9.25 7.34 8.21
C GLU A 609 -8.01 7.58 9.07
N GLY A 610 -7.86 8.79 9.65
CA GLY A 610 -6.83 9.06 10.64
C GLY A 610 -7.09 8.33 11.95
N LEU A 611 -6.05 7.76 12.57
CA LEU A 611 -6.18 6.91 13.75
C LEU A 611 -6.97 7.55 14.92
N PRO A 612 -6.73 8.81 15.31
CA PRO A 612 -7.52 9.46 16.37
C PRO A 612 -9.02 9.50 16.08
N ALA A 613 -9.39 9.90 14.86
CA ALA A 613 -10.79 10.02 14.44
C ALA A 613 -11.47 8.64 14.37
N ASP A 614 -10.76 7.63 13.87
CA ASP A 614 -11.22 6.23 13.85
C ASP A 614 -11.50 5.69 15.27
N LEU A 615 -10.57 5.91 16.22
CA LEU A 615 -10.71 5.46 17.60
C LEU A 615 -11.91 6.12 18.30
N ILE A 616 -12.10 7.43 18.10
CA ILE A 616 -13.25 8.16 18.66
C ILE A 616 -14.55 7.64 18.03
N ARG A 617 -14.60 7.50 16.70
CA ARG A 617 -15.78 7.03 15.97
C ARG A 617 -16.26 5.67 16.48
N ARG A 618 -15.34 4.73 16.68
CA ARG A 618 -15.63 3.39 17.22
C ARG A 618 -15.93 3.38 18.73
N GLY A 619 -15.78 4.52 19.39
CA GLY A 619 -15.94 4.65 20.84
C GLY A 619 -14.83 3.97 21.63
N MET A 620 -13.64 3.82 21.04
CA MET A 620 -12.47 3.20 21.68
C MET A 620 -11.60 4.22 22.42
N ALA A 621 -11.79 5.51 22.14
CA ALA A 621 -11.13 6.62 22.82
C ALA A 621 -12.08 7.80 22.98
N ILE A 622 -11.74 8.70 23.90
CA ILE A 622 -12.33 10.03 23.99
C ILE A 622 -11.23 11.09 23.93
N GLU A 623 -11.59 12.30 23.53
CA GLU A 623 -10.69 13.45 23.61
C GLU A 623 -10.36 13.77 25.07
N ASP A 624 -9.07 13.93 25.35
CA ASP A 624 -8.56 14.32 26.67
C ASP A 624 -7.19 14.99 26.48
N SER A 625 -7.17 16.32 26.52
CA SER A 625 -5.95 17.11 26.32
C SER A 625 -4.89 16.91 27.43
N THR A 626 -5.25 16.25 28.54
CA THR A 626 -4.31 15.92 29.62
C THR A 626 -3.54 14.62 29.36
N GLN A 627 -4.01 13.79 28.43
CA GLN A 627 -3.37 12.54 28.06
C GLN A 627 -2.33 12.73 26.94
N PRO A 628 -1.33 11.84 26.85
CA PRO A 628 -0.49 11.75 25.66
C PRO A 628 -1.35 11.64 24.39
N HIS A 629 -0.93 12.32 23.31
CA HIS A 629 -1.64 12.32 22.03
C HIS A 629 -3.04 12.96 22.04
N GLY A 630 -3.45 13.60 23.16
CA GLY A 630 -4.75 14.26 23.29
C GLY A 630 -5.95 13.32 23.39
N LEU A 631 -5.71 12.02 23.66
CA LEU A 631 -6.75 10.99 23.73
C LEU A 631 -6.60 10.11 24.96
N ARG A 632 -7.73 9.74 25.54
CA ARG A 632 -7.82 8.68 26.55
C ARG A 632 -8.47 7.43 25.94
N LEU A 633 -7.72 6.33 25.87
CA LEU A 633 -8.26 5.04 25.45
C LEU A 633 -9.24 4.50 26.51
N LEU A 634 -10.31 3.83 26.07
CA LEU A 634 -11.26 3.16 26.97
C LEU A 634 -10.85 1.71 27.29
N ILE A 635 -9.96 1.15 26.48
CA ILE A 635 -9.18 -0.04 26.79
C ILE A 635 -7.72 0.43 26.84
N GLU A 636 -7.15 0.54 28.04
CA GLU A 636 -5.79 1.07 28.23
C GLU A 636 -4.74 0.22 27.48
N ASP A 637 -4.82 -1.10 27.64
CA ASP A 637 -3.95 -2.06 26.95
C ASP A 637 -4.58 -2.52 25.62
N TYR A 638 -4.82 -1.58 24.70
CA TYR A 638 -5.21 -1.86 23.31
C TYR A 638 -3.98 -1.71 22.40
N PRO A 639 -3.24 -2.79 22.08
CA PRO A 639 -1.88 -2.67 21.52
C PRO A 639 -1.81 -1.92 20.19
N TYR A 640 -2.73 -2.21 19.25
CA TYR A 640 -2.81 -1.49 17.99
C TYR A 640 -2.99 0.02 18.20
N ALA A 641 -3.95 0.42 19.04
CA ALA A 641 -4.26 1.83 19.27
C ALA A 641 -3.13 2.53 20.02
N SER A 642 -2.62 1.92 21.10
CA SER A 642 -1.59 2.52 21.93
C SER A 642 -0.29 2.76 21.16
N ASP A 643 0.08 1.86 20.25
CA ASP A 643 1.31 1.97 19.47
C ASP A 643 1.11 2.80 18.22
N GLY A 644 -0.04 2.63 17.56
CA GLY A 644 -0.42 3.44 16.43
C GLY A 644 -0.42 4.93 16.78
N LEU A 645 -0.83 5.31 17.99
CA LEU A 645 -0.80 6.72 18.44
C LEU A 645 0.62 7.28 18.58
N LEU A 646 1.62 6.44 18.91
CA LEU A 646 3.04 6.86 18.91
C LEU A 646 3.48 7.23 17.49
N LEU A 647 3.20 6.35 16.53
CA LEU A 647 3.58 6.57 15.13
C LEU A 647 2.77 7.71 14.50
N TRP A 648 1.46 7.76 14.75
CA TRP A 648 0.58 8.83 14.29
C TRP A 648 1.10 10.20 14.72
N SER A 649 1.42 10.38 16.01
CA SER A 649 1.93 11.66 16.49
C SER A 649 3.29 12.02 15.92
N ALA A 650 4.19 11.05 15.72
CA ALA A 650 5.47 11.30 15.06
C ALA A 650 5.27 11.75 13.59
N ILE A 651 4.40 11.06 12.84
CA ILE A 651 4.05 11.42 11.46
C ILE A 651 3.41 12.81 11.44
N GLN A 652 2.43 13.06 12.30
CA GLN A 652 1.72 14.34 12.38
C GLN A 652 2.69 15.49 12.65
N LYS A 653 3.61 15.34 13.61
CA LYS A 653 4.60 16.36 13.93
C LYS A 653 5.55 16.60 12.77
N TRP A 654 6.04 15.54 12.13
CA TRP A 654 6.88 15.62 10.93
C TRP A 654 6.18 16.41 9.81
N VAL A 655 4.96 16.01 9.46
CA VAL A 655 4.16 16.62 8.40
C VAL A 655 3.84 18.07 8.75
N HIS A 656 3.48 18.37 10.00
CA HIS A 656 3.23 19.73 10.45
C HIS A 656 4.46 20.61 10.27
N SER A 657 5.63 20.20 10.77
CA SER A 657 6.88 20.95 10.59
C SER A 657 7.22 21.16 9.10
N TYR A 658 7.03 20.13 8.27
CA TYR A 658 7.27 20.21 6.83
C TYR A 658 6.32 21.19 6.13
N VAL A 659 5.01 21.08 6.40
CA VAL A 659 3.99 21.91 5.75
C VAL A 659 4.14 23.37 6.15
N TYR A 660 4.32 23.68 7.43
CA TYR A 660 4.44 25.06 7.90
C TYR A 660 5.73 25.75 7.45
N PHE A 661 6.76 24.99 7.07
CA PHE A 661 7.97 25.55 6.46
C PHE A 661 7.68 26.13 5.06
N TYR A 662 6.96 25.38 4.20
CA TYR A 662 6.64 25.83 2.84
C TYR A 662 5.36 26.68 2.74
N TYR A 663 4.41 26.46 3.65
CA TYR A 663 3.11 27.13 3.66
C TYR A 663 2.83 27.75 5.05
N PRO A 664 3.51 28.84 5.43
CA PRO A 664 3.26 29.51 6.71
C PRO A 664 1.90 30.22 6.78
N THR A 665 1.18 30.40 5.66
CA THR A 665 -0.10 31.12 5.62
C THR A 665 -1.16 30.42 4.76
N ASP A 666 -2.44 30.62 5.10
CA ASP A 666 -3.59 30.13 4.33
C ASP A 666 -3.54 30.59 2.86
N HIS A 667 -3.13 31.84 2.62
CA HIS A 667 -3.01 32.38 1.27
C HIS A 667 -2.06 31.57 0.39
N GLN A 668 -0.93 31.07 0.93
CA GLN A 668 0.00 30.25 0.13
C GLN A 668 -0.59 28.90 -0.24
N VAL A 669 -1.40 28.28 0.63
CA VAL A 669 -2.12 27.04 0.30
C VAL A 669 -3.17 27.30 -0.79
N GLN A 670 -3.94 28.38 -0.65
CA GLN A 670 -5.04 28.72 -1.57
C GLN A 670 -4.55 29.20 -2.95
N SER A 671 -3.38 29.84 -3.00
CA SER A 671 -2.80 30.38 -4.24
C SER A 671 -1.86 29.42 -4.96
N ASP A 672 -1.61 28.22 -4.43
CA ASP A 672 -0.82 27.19 -5.09
C ASP A 672 -1.67 26.42 -6.12
N PRO A 673 -1.49 26.65 -7.43
CA PRO A 673 -2.34 26.05 -8.44
C PRO A 673 -2.11 24.54 -8.59
N GLU A 674 -0.88 24.05 -8.37
CA GLU A 674 -0.58 22.62 -8.48
C GLU A 674 -1.24 21.87 -7.33
N LEU A 675 -1.12 22.40 -6.11
CA LEU A 675 -1.71 21.83 -4.91
C LEU A 675 -3.25 21.78 -4.98
N GLN A 676 -3.88 22.86 -5.42
CA GLN A 676 -5.34 22.93 -5.52
C GLN A 676 -5.88 21.96 -6.58
N VAL A 677 -5.24 21.87 -7.75
CA VAL A 677 -5.65 20.93 -8.81
C VAL A 677 -5.36 19.48 -8.41
N TRP A 678 -4.24 19.19 -7.74
CA TRP A 678 -3.89 17.87 -7.21
C TRP A 678 -4.99 17.27 -6.35
N TYR A 679 -5.45 18.03 -5.36
CA TYR A 679 -6.45 17.56 -4.43
C TYR A 679 -7.84 17.51 -5.06
N ASN A 680 -8.18 18.52 -5.87
CA ASN A 680 -9.43 18.53 -6.61
C ASN A 680 -9.55 17.31 -7.54
N GLU A 681 -8.49 16.98 -8.28
CA GLU A 681 -8.50 15.81 -9.16
C GLU A 681 -8.57 14.49 -8.38
N ALA A 682 -7.85 14.36 -7.27
CA ALA A 682 -7.93 13.18 -6.40
C ALA A 682 -9.37 12.93 -5.90
N VAL A 683 -10.07 13.99 -5.50
CA VAL A 683 -11.45 13.89 -4.99
C VAL A 683 -12.45 13.69 -6.13
N TYR A 684 -12.45 14.54 -7.15
CA TYR A 684 -13.51 14.60 -8.16
C TYR A 684 -13.34 13.63 -9.33
N VAL A 685 -12.12 13.16 -9.58
CA VAL A 685 -11.84 12.13 -10.60
C VAL A 685 -11.47 10.81 -9.93
N GLY A 686 -10.50 10.86 -9.03
CA GLY A 686 -9.98 9.69 -8.32
C GLY A 686 -11.00 8.99 -7.40
N HIS A 687 -11.78 9.78 -6.67
CA HIS A 687 -12.87 9.35 -5.78
C HIS A 687 -14.22 9.87 -6.23
N ALA A 688 -14.44 9.95 -7.55
CA ALA A 688 -15.59 10.61 -8.16
C ALA A 688 -16.95 10.17 -7.58
N ASP A 689 -17.09 8.91 -7.18
CA ASP A 689 -18.38 8.36 -6.76
C ASP A 689 -18.80 8.80 -5.34
N VAL A 690 -17.89 9.39 -4.57
CA VAL A 690 -18.16 10.00 -3.25
C VAL A 690 -17.65 11.44 -3.15
N SER A 691 -17.33 12.08 -4.29
CA SER A 691 -16.74 13.42 -4.34
C SER A 691 -17.67 14.52 -3.79
N GLY A 692 -18.99 14.31 -3.90
CA GLY A 692 -20.02 15.23 -3.38
C GLY A 692 -20.25 15.14 -1.87
N ALA A 693 -19.52 14.28 -1.16
CA ALA A 693 -19.73 14.12 0.27
C ALA A 693 -19.21 15.33 1.06
N PRO A 694 -19.95 15.84 2.07
CA PRO A 694 -19.62 17.09 2.75
C PRO A 694 -18.43 16.98 3.72
N TRP A 695 -17.94 15.76 3.95
CA TRP A 695 -16.88 15.46 4.91
C TRP A 695 -15.47 15.55 4.32
N TRP A 696 -15.32 15.78 3.01
CA TRP A 696 -14.01 16.04 2.43
C TRP A 696 -13.38 17.30 3.05
N PRO A 697 -12.13 17.21 3.55
CA PRO A 697 -11.37 18.40 3.95
C PRO A 697 -11.31 19.43 2.82
N ARG A 698 -11.26 20.73 3.14
CA ARG A 698 -11.35 21.79 2.13
C ARG A 698 -10.03 22.12 1.42
N LEU A 699 -8.89 21.78 2.03
CA LEU A 699 -7.55 22.20 1.61
C LEU A 699 -7.42 23.73 1.44
N ALA A 700 -7.79 24.48 2.49
CA ALA A 700 -7.75 25.94 2.50
C ALA A 700 -6.64 26.51 3.41
N THR A 701 -6.14 25.73 4.35
CA THR A 701 -5.17 26.16 5.37
C THR A 701 -3.97 25.21 5.45
N PRO A 702 -2.83 25.62 6.05
CA PRO A 702 -1.72 24.72 6.32
C PRO A 702 -2.13 23.55 7.23
N SER A 703 -3.08 23.77 8.15
CA SER A 703 -3.62 22.73 9.02
C SER A 703 -4.41 21.69 8.22
N ASP A 704 -5.26 22.10 7.27
CA ASP A 704 -5.97 21.17 6.38
C ASP A 704 -4.98 20.31 5.59
N LEU A 705 -3.97 20.95 4.98
CA LEU A 705 -2.94 20.27 4.21
C LEU A 705 -2.17 19.26 5.08
N ALA A 706 -1.74 19.67 6.28
CA ALA A 706 -1.04 18.79 7.20
C ALA A 706 -1.91 17.60 7.62
N SER A 707 -3.21 17.80 7.86
CA SER A 707 -4.14 16.73 8.23
C SER A 707 -4.35 15.72 7.10
N ILE A 708 -4.56 16.20 5.86
CA ILE A 708 -4.68 15.36 4.67
C ILE A 708 -3.42 14.51 4.47
N LEU A 709 -2.24 15.14 4.52
CA LEU A 709 -0.96 14.46 4.31
C LEU A 709 -0.62 13.47 5.43
N THR A 710 -0.92 13.81 6.68
CA THR A 710 -0.76 12.90 7.83
C THR A 710 -1.60 11.64 7.63
N THR A 711 -2.85 11.81 7.19
CA THR A 711 -3.76 10.69 6.91
C THR A 711 -3.25 9.82 5.77
N LEU A 712 -2.79 10.41 4.65
CA LEU A 712 -2.24 9.65 3.53
C LEU A 712 -0.99 8.86 3.92
N ILE A 713 -0.06 9.48 4.66
CA ILE A 713 1.16 8.82 5.12
C ILE A 713 0.83 7.71 6.12
N TRP A 714 -0.12 7.93 7.05
CA TRP A 714 -0.61 6.90 7.97
C TRP A 714 -1.18 5.69 7.23
N LEU A 715 -2.06 5.92 6.26
CA LEU A 715 -2.69 4.87 5.46
C LEU A 715 -1.67 4.06 4.66
N ALA A 716 -0.71 4.74 4.05
CA ALA A 716 0.33 4.10 3.24
C ALA A 716 1.37 3.34 4.06
N SER A 717 1.58 3.70 5.34
CA SER A 717 2.63 3.11 6.19
C SER A 717 2.03 2.25 7.31
N ALA A 718 1.83 2.83 8.49
CA ALA A 718 1.48 2.12 9.71
C ALA A 718 0.13 1.39 9.64
N GLN A 719 -0.88 1.97 8.98
CA GLN A 719 -2.17 1.29 8.81
C GLN A 719 -2.04 0.03 7.96
N HIS A 720 -1.39 0.13 6.79
CA HIS A 720 -1.15 -1.02 5.91
C HIS A 720 -0.31 -2.07 6.64
N ALA A 721 0.79 -1.66 7.28
CA ALA A 721 1.69 -2.58 7.99
C ALA A 721 0.94 -3.41 9.05
N ALA A 722 0.11 -2.75 9.86
CA ALA A 722 -0.69 -3.40 10.91
C ALA A 722 -1.71 -4.42 10.37
N LEU A 723 -2.18 -4.23 9.14
CA LEU A 723 -3.16 -5.10 8.49
C LEU A 723 -2.50 -6.15 7.59
N ASN A 724 -1.24 -5.96 7.19
CA ASN A 724 -0.57 -6.78 6.19
C ASN A 724 0.40 -7.81 6.80
N PHE A 725 1.39 -7.37 7.59
CA PHE A 725 2.52 -8.24 7.97
C PHE A 725 2.18 -9.28 9.05
N GLY A 726 0.96 -9.24 9.60
CA GLY A 726 0.43 -10.25 10.50
C GLY A 726 -0.26 -11.42 9.80
N GLN A 727 -0.54 -11.33 8.48
CA GLN A 727 -1.37 -12.30 7.76
C GLN A 727 -0.88 -13.75 7.93
N TYR A 728 0.40 -14.02 7.64
CA TYR A 728 0.99 -15.33 7.86
C TYR A 728 1.32 -15.62 9.34
N PRO A 729 2.03 -14.73 10.07
CA PRO A 729 2.38 -14.99 11.47
C PRO A 729 1.20 -15.33 12.38
N LEU A 730 0.06 -14.65 12.19
CA LEU A 730 -1.10 -14.78 13.07
C LEU A 730 -2.25 -15.57 12.42
N GLY A 731 -2.35 -15.57 11.09
CA GLY A 731 -3.43 -16.20 10.32
C GLY A 731 -3.04 -17.50 9.61
N GLY A 732 -1.75 -17.86 9.61
CA GLY A 732 -1.23 -19.05 8.94
C GLY A 732 -1.69 -20.38 9.52
N TYR A 733 -2.36 -20.40 10.69
CA TYR A 733 -3.02 -21.60 11.20
C TYR A 733 -4.52 -21.53 10.94
N ILE A 734 -5.00 -22.26 9.93
CA ILE A 734 -6.39 -22.15 9.44
C ILE A 734 -7.46 -22.28 10.54
N PRO A 735 -7.37 -23.21 11.52
CA PRO A 735 -8.33 -23.26 12.62
C PRO A 735 -8.41 -22.00 13.49
N ASN A 736 -7.35 -21.19 13.55
CA ASN A 736 -7.35 -19.90 14.28
C ASN A 736 -8.22 -18.85 13.59
N ARG A 737 -8.10 -18.76 12.27
CA ARG A 737 -8.73 -17.69 11.49
C ARG A 737 -9.10 -18.18 10.08
N PRO A 738 -10.14 -19.01 9.94
CA PRO A 738 -10.48 -19.57 8.64
C PRO A 738 -11.03 -18.50 7.68
N PRO A 739 -10.46 -18.33 6.47
CA PRO A 739 -10.95 -17.35 5.49
C PRO A 739 -12.24 -17.80 4.80
N LEU A 740 -12.49 -19.11 4.77
CA LEU A 740 -13.61 -19.76 4.10
C LEU A 740 -14.31 -20.76 5.03
N MET A 741 -15.64 -20.77 4.99
CA MET A 741 -16.49 -21.78 5.63
C MET A 741 -17.32 -22.51 4.58
N ARG A 742 -17.43 -23.84 4.70
CA ARG A 742 -18.12 -24.73 3.74
C ARG A 742 -19.40 -25.36 4.27
N ARG A 743 -19.61 -25.31 5.59
CA ARG A 743 -20.80 -25.82 6.28
C ARG A 743 -21.38 -24.75 7.20
N LEU A 744 -22.69 -24.85 7.44
CA LEU A 744 -23.38 -24.07 8.46
C LEU A 744 -23.19 -24.76 9.84
N VAL A 745 -23.59 -24.09 10.92
CA VAL A 745 -23.64 -24.74 12.23
C VAL A 745 -24.81 -25.71 12.25
N PRO A 746 -24.63 -26.99 12.66
CA PRO A 746 -25.69 -27.99 12.58
C PRO A 746 -26.87 -27.62 13.48
N PHE A 747 -28.07 -28.01 13.08
CA PHE A 747 -29.32 -27.70 13.79
C PHE A 747 -29.90 -28.97 14.41
N LYS A 748 -30.31 -28.90 15.68
CA LYS A 748 -30.86 -30.06 16.39
C LYS A 748 -32.11 -30.58 15.69
N GLY A 749 -32.10 -31.86 15.33
CA GLY A 749 -33.17 -32.52 14.57
C GLY A 749 -32.81 -32.77 13.09
N ASP A 750 -31.76 -32.13 12.57
CA ASP A 750 -31.25 -32.44 11.23
C ASP A 750 -30.32 -33.67 11.25
N PRO A 751 -30.23 -34.44 10.15
CA PRO A 751 -29.26 -35.52 10.01
C PRO A 751 -27.80 -35.08 10.25
N GLU A 752 -27.44 -33.87 9.85
CA GLU A 752 -26.09 -33.33 10.08
C GLU A 752 -25.75 -33.17 11.56
N TYR A 753 -26.76 -32.96 12.43
CA TYR A 753 -26.53 -32.84 13.87
C TYR A 753 -26.15 -34.18 14.51
N GLU A 754 -26.69 -35.29 13.98
CA GLU A 754 -26.28 -36.63 14.43
C GLU A 754 -24.84 -36.94 13.97
N ALA A 755 -24.47 -36.57 12.73
CA ALA A 755 -23.10 -36.68 12.25
C ALA A 755 -22.12 -35.85 13.10
N PHE A 756 -22.50 -34.61 13.40
CA PHE A 756 -21.75 -33.72 14.29
C PHE A 756 -21.58 -34.32 15.70
N LYS A 757 -22.63 -34.88 16.30
CA LYS A 757 -22.51 -35.51 17.62
C LYS A 757 -21.62 -36.74 17.62
N ALA A 758 -21.65 -37.52 16.54
CA ALA A 758 -20.83 -38.73 16.41
C ALA A 758 -19.34 -38.38 16.27
N ASP A 759 -19.00 -37.35 15.49
CA ASP A 759 -17.63 -36.88 15.30
C ASP A 759 -17.57 -35.35 15.12
N PRO A 760 -17.51 -34.58 16.22
CA PRO A 760 -17.51 -33.12 16.14
C PRO A 760 -16.19 -32.57 15.57
N HIS A 761 -15.09 -33.31 15.70
CA HIS A 761 -13.78 -32.91 15.16
C HIS A 761 -13.82 -32.95 13.64
N GLN A 762 -14.29 -34.06 13.07
CA GLN A 762 -14.41 -34.21 11.62
C GLN A 762 -15.45 -33.24 11.05
N TYR A 763 -16.56 -33.00 11.76
CA TYR A 763 -17.53 -31.99 11.33
C TYR A 763 -16.87 -30.60 11.25
N TYR A 764 -16.13 -30.19 12.29
CA TYR A 764 -15.40 -28.92 12.30
C TYR A 764 -14.41 -28.81 11.13
N LEU A 765 -13.56 -29.82 10.92
CA LEU A 765 -12.59 -29.83 9.81
C LEU A 765 -13.25 -29.80 8.44
N SER A 766 -14.39 -30.47 8.27
CA SER A 766 -15.16 -30.43 7.02
C SER A 766 -15.87 -29.09 6.78
N ALA A 767 -16.03 -28.26 7.82
CA ALA A 767 -16.55 -26.90 7.71
C ALA A 767 -15.44 -25.90 7.31
N LEU A 768 -14.18 -26.17 7.66
CA LEU A 768 -13.01 -25.36 7.30
C LEU A 768 -12.59 -25.56 5.83
N PRO A 769 -11.68 -24.73 5.27
CA PRO A 769 -11.14 -24.95 3.93
C PRO A 769 -10.56 -26.36 3.75
N SER A 770 -10.76 -26.95 2.58
CA SER A 770 -10.11 -28.23 2.20
C SER A 770 -8.58 -28.07 2.16
N LEU A 771 -7.84 -29.19 2.06
CA LEU A 771 -6.38 -29.17 1.99
C LEU A 771 -5.88 -28.24 0.87
N THR A 772 -6.44 -28.37 -0.34
CA THR A 772 -6.07 -27.53 -1.50
C THR A 772 -6.31 -26.05 -1.23
N GLN A 773 -7.50 -25.70 -0.73
CA GLN A 773 -7.86 -24.32 -0.45
C GLN A 773 -6.99 -23.72 0.66
N ALA A 774 -6.70 -24.50 1.70
CA ALA A 774 -5.81 -24.10 2.78
C ALA A 774 -4.40 -23.84 2.26
N THR A 775 -3.80 -24.76 1.49
CA THR A 775 -2.43 -24.57 0.97
C THR A 775 -2.34 -23.40 0.00
N THR A 776 -3.34 -23.20 -0.86
CA THR A 776 -3.41 -22.02 -1.74
C THR A 776 -3.43 -20.72 -0.94
N PHE A 777 -4.29 -20.66 0.08
CA PHE A 777 -4.37 -19.49 0.95
C PHE A 777 -3.03 -19.23 1.66
N LEU A 778 -2.43 -20.26 2.27
CA LEU A 778 -1.17 -20.15 3.00
C LEU A 778 -0.04 -19.59 2.14
N THR A 779 0.11 -20.04 0.90
CA THR A 779 1.19 -19.53 0.03
C THR A 779 1.02 -18.06 -0.33
N VAL A 780 -0.22 -17.60 -0.44
CA VAL A 780 -0.51 -16.20 -0.75
C VAL A 780 -0.14 -15.35 0.45
N ILE A 781 -0.66 -15.66 1.64
CA ILE A 781 -0.37 -14.84 2.82
C ILE A 781 1.10 -14.92 3.26
N ASP A 782 1.81 -16.01 2.95
CA ASP A 782 3.27 -16.13 3.10
C ASP A 782 4.01 -15.08 2.25
N THR A 783 3.65 -14.97 0.98
CA THR A 783 4.21 -13.96 0.07
C THR A 783 3.84 -12.53 0.53
N LEU A 784 2.57 -12.30 0.87
CA LEU A 784 2.09 -10.97 1.28
C LEU A 784 2.69 -10.51 2.61
N SER A 785 3.08 -11.43 3.49
CA SER A 785 3.71 -11.11 4.79
C SER A 785 5.22 -10.93 4.70
N THR A 786 5.82 -11.01 3.50
CA THR A 786 7.27 -11.00 3.31
C THR A 786 7.78 -9.60 3.00
N HIS A 787 8.72 -9.09 3.80
CA HIS A 787 9.50 -7.90 3.47
C HIS A 787 10.56 -8.23 2.42
N SER A 788 10.65 -7.41 1.37
CA SER A 788 11.71 -7.55 0.36
C SER A 788 13.07 -7.07 0.90
N LYS A 789 14.16 -7.49 0.25
CA LYS A 789 15.53 -7.06 0.64
C LYS A 789 15.75 -5.56 0.44
N ASP A 790 15.04 -4.96 -0.51
CA ASP A 790 15.09 -3.55 -0.89
C ASP A 790 14.00 -2.70 -0.22
N GLU A 791 13.34 -3.21 0.83
CA GLU A 791 12.26 -2.49 1.51
C GLU A 791 12.76 -1.20 2.18
N GLU A 792 11.91 -0.17 2.16
CA GLU A 792 12.17 1.13 2.78
C GLU A 792 11.17 1.39 3.91
N TYR A 793 11.67 1.37 5.15
CA TYR A 793 10.87 1.54 6.36
C TYR A 793 10.60 3.01 6.71
N LEU A 794 9.55 3.25 7.49
CA LEU A 794 9.17 4.56 8.00
C LEU A 794 10.33 5.21 8.76
N GLY A 795 10.64 6.46 8.41
CA GLY A 795 11.81 7.16 8.93
C GLY A 795 13.13 6.78 8.26
N LYS A 796 13.11 5.96 7.21
CA LYS A 796 14.26 5.73 6.32
C LYS A 796 14.04 6.47 5.00
N ARG A 797 15.07 7.19 4.56
CA ARG A 797 15.11 7.85 3.25
C ARG A 797 16.55 8.02 2.82
N ASP A 798 16.91 7.44 1.69
CA ASP A 798 18.29 7.46 1.20
C ASP A 798 18.56 8.70 0.32
N GLY A 799 19.79 9.23 0.41
CA GLY A 799 20.33 10.28 -0.47
C GLY A 799 19.88 11.72 -0.20
N ASP A 800 20.45 12.65 -0.96
CA ASP A 800 20.21 14.11 -0.85
C ASP A 800 18.90 14.50 -1.58
N TRP A 801 17.77 14.09 -1.02
CA TRP A 801 16.43 14.22 -1.63
C TRP A 801 15.86 15.65 -1.61
N THR A 802 16.33 16.48 -0.69
CA THR A 802 16.02 17.92 -0.60
C THR A 802 17.30 18.73 -0.55
N GLY A 803 17.23 20.00 -0.94
CA GLY A 803 18.30 20.98 -0.76
C GLY A 803 18.15 21.85 0.50
N ASP A 804 17.06 21.66 1.26
CA ASP A 804 16.72 22.48 2.43
C ASP A 804 17.21 21.84 3.74
N ALA A 805 18.21 22.46 4.37
CA ALA A 805 18.87 21.90 5.56
C ALA A 805 17.92 21.82 6.77
N GLU A 806 17.01 22.77 6.92
CA GLU A 806 15.99 22.82 7.97
C GLU A 806 15.06 21.61 7.90
N ILE A 807 14.68 21.21 6.67
CA ILE A 807 13.84 20.05 6.41
C ILE A 807 14.60 18.76 6.66
N GLU A 808 15.89 18.68 6.32
CA GLU A 808 16.73 17.54 6.69
C GLU A 808 16.87 17.39 8.21
N MET A 809 16.97 18.50 8.95
CA MET A 809 16.98 18.49 10.42
C MET A 809 15.65 18.01 10.98
N ALA A 810 14.53 18.55 10.50
CA ALA A 810 13.20 18.10 10.90
C ALA A 810 12.96 16.61 10.59
N PHE A 811 13.50 16.10 9.46
CA PHE A 811 13.44 14.68 9.15
C PHE A 811 14.28 13.84 10.14
N LYS A 812 15.48 14.31 10.53
CA LYS A 812 16.31 13.62 11.55
C LYS A 812 15.60 13.56 12.91
N GLU A 813 14.85 14.61 13.29
CA GLU A 813 14.00 14.58 14.47
C GLU A 813 12.91 13.51 14.35
N PHE A 814 12.21 13.45 13.21
CA PHE A 814 11.24 12.40 12.93
C PHE A 814 11.85 10.99 13.04
N VAL A 815 13.04 10.75 12.48
CA VAL A 815 13.76 9.47 12.64
C VAL A 815 14.03 9.15 14.11
N SER A 816 14.38 10.15 14.91
CA SER A 816 14.59 9.98 16.36
C SER A 816 13.30 9.59 17.08
N GLU A 817 12.17 10.21 16.73
CA GLU A 817 10.86 9.89 17.31
C GLU A 817 10.39 8.50 16.93
N ILE A 818 10.57 8.07 15.68
CA ILE A 818 10.27 6.70 15.24
C ILE A 818 11.08 5.67 16.03
N ARG A 819 12.38 5.91 16.25
CA ARG A 819 13.22 5.05 17.10
C ARG A 819 12.79 5.05 18.57
N GLN A 820 12.28 6.18 19.07
CA GLN A 820 11.77 6.25 20.44
C GLN A 820 10.45 5.48 20.58
N ALA A 821 9.56 5.57 19.58
CA ALA A 821 8.34 4.79 19.53
C ALA A 821 8.66 3.28 19.58
N GLU A 822 9.63 2.81 18.80
CA GLU A 822 10.06 1.40 18.82
C GLU A 822 10.50 0.93 20.21
N LYS A 823 11.33 1.73 20.90
CA LYS A 823 11.77 1.42 22.28
C LYS A 823 10.61 1.38 23.27
N GLU A 824 9.63 2.26 23.12
CA GLU A 824 8.44 2.24 23.98
C GLU A 824 7.56 1.01 23.69
N ILE A 825 7.44 0.59 22.43
CA ILE A 825 6.76 -0.67 22.06
C ILE A 825 7.47 -1.87 22.68
N GLU A 826 8.80 -1.94 22.59
CA GLU A 826 9.60 -2.98 23.24
C GLU A 826 9.38 -3.00 24.76
N ARG A 827 9.40 -1.82 25.41
CA ARG A 827 9.13 -1.69 26.84
C ARG A 827 7.73 -2.21 27.20
N ARG A 828 6.70 -1.83 26.43
CA ARG A 828 5.31 -2.28 26.64
C ARG A 828 5.17 -3.79 26.45
N ASN A 829 5.82 -4.36 25.45
CA ASN A 829 5.79 -5.80 25.20
C ASN A 829 6.50 -6.61 26.32
N ALA A 830 7.41 -5.99 27.07
CA ALA A 830 8.06 -6.60 28.24
C ALA A 830 7.29 -6.36 29.57
N ASP A 831 6.28 -5.50 29.59
CA ASP A 831 5.54 -5.12 30.79
C ASP A 831 4.49 -6.19 31.14
N SER A 832 4.70 -6.90 32.26
CA SER A 832 3.80 -7.98 32.70
C SER A 832 2.42 -7.50 33.17
N MET A 833 2.23 -6.19 33.34
CA MET A 833 0.93 -5.60 33.62
C MET A 833 0.06 -5.47 32.36
N LEU A 834 0.67 -5.46 31.16
CA LEU A 834 -0.02 -5.35 29.86
C LEU A 834 -0.34 -6.74 29.29
N ARG A 835 -1.44 -7.32 29.78
CA ARG A 835 -1.84 -8.71 29.53
C ARG A 835 -2.26 -9.02 28.09
N ASN A 836 -2.62 -8.03 27.28
CA ASN A 836 -2.90 -8.23 25.85
C ASN A 836 -1.62 -8.38 25.01
N ARG A 837 -0.44 -8.20 25.63
CA ARG A 837 0.90 -8.23 25.01
C ARG A 837 1.85 -9.23 25.67
N CYS A 838 1.67 -9.47 26.96
CA CYS A 838 2.58 -10.25 27.79
C CYS A 838 1.83 -11.30 28.63
N GLY A 839 2.42 -12.49 28.77
CA GLY A 839 1.84 -13.59 29.52
C GLY A 839 2.14 -14.97 28.92
N ALA A 840 1.71 -16.02 29.63
CA ALA A 840 1.89 -17.40 29.16
C ALA A 840 1.11 -17.64 27.85
N GLY A 841 1.83 -18.05 26.81
CA GLY A 841 1.26 -18.26 25.48
C GLY A 841 0.94 -16.98 24.69
N VAL A 842 1.15 -15.79 25.26
CA VAL A 842 0.83 -14.51 24.59
C VAL A 842 2.01 -14.03 23.75
N LEU A 843 1.74 -13.68 22.49
CA LEU A 843 2.72 -13.05 21.62
C LEU A 843 2.83 -11.54 21.89
N PRO A 844 4.06 -10.98 21.88
CA PRO A 844 4.22 -9.54 21.88
C PRO A 844 3.59 -8.94 20.61
N TYR A 845 3.08 -7.72 20.71
CA TYR A 845 2.52 -7.01 19.56
C TYR A 845 3.62 -6.17 18.90
N GLU A 846 4.12 -6.63 17.76
CA GLU A 846 5.24 -5.97 17.04
C GLU A 846 4.86 -5.41 15.66
N LEU A 847 3.59 -5.51 15.24
CA LEU A 847 3.15 -5.03 13.92
C LEU A 847 3.27 -3.51 13.72
N MET A 848 3.42 -2.76 14.82
CA MET A 848 3.70 -1.32 14.82
C MET A 848 5.18 -1.00 15.14
N ALA A 849 6.04 -2.00 15.33
CA ALA A 849 7.47 -1.77 15.48
C ALA A 849 8.04 -1.30 14.12
N PRO A 850 8.63 -0.10 14.02
CA PRO A 850 9.00 0.49 12.73
C PRO A 850 10.06 -0.27 11.94
N SER A 851 11.05 -0.87 12.61
CA SER A 851 12.19 -1.51 11.94
C SER A 851 12.02 -3.02 11.77
N SER A 852 12.59 -3.55 10.69
CA SER A 852 12.55 -4.98 10.36
C SER A 852 13.67 -5.36 9.36
N GLY A 853 13.86 -6.66 9.19
CA GLY A 853 14.71 -7.25 8.15
C GLY A 853 13.87 -7.88 7.04
N PRO A 854 14.50 -8.37 5.96
CA PRO A 854 13.78 -9.12 4.92
C PRO A 854 13.18 -10.42 5.48
N GLY A 855 12.09 -10.88 4.87
CA GLY A 855 11.39 -12.12 5.27
C GLY A 855 10.08 -11.86 6.02
N ILE A 856 9.53 -12.92 6.61
CA ILE A 856 8.30 -12.90 7.40
C ILE A 856 8.68 -12.70 8.87
N THR A 857 8.50 -11.50 9.39
CA THR A 857 9.02 -11.11 10.72
C THR A 857 7.93 -10.67 11.71
N CYS A 858 6.69 -10.47 11.26
CA CYS A 858 5.59 -9.93 12.07
C CYS A 858 5.87 -8.53 12.68
N ARG A 859 6.77 -7.77 12.06
CA ARG A 859 7.18 -6.42 12.46
C ARG A 859 7.71 -5.63 11.26
N GLY A 860 7.85 -4.32 11.41
CA GLY A 860 8.35 -3.44 10.37
C GLY A 860 7.22 -2.64 9.74
N VAL A 861 7.42 -1.33 9.65
CA VAL A 861 6.46 -0.41 9.04
C VAL A 861 7.12 0.17 7.78
N PRO A 862 6.80 -0.32 6.58
CA PRO A 862 7.25 0.29 5.33
C PRO A 862 6.75 1.74 5.19
N ASN A 863 7.39 2.51 4.33
CA ASN A 863 6.90 3.85 3.97
C ASN A 863 5.56 3.80 3.20
N SER A 864 5.30 2.72 2.47
CA SER A 864 4.26 2.62 1.44
C SER A 864 3.57 1.27 1.43
N VAL A 865 2.41 1.21 0.76
CA VAL A 865 1.72 -0.04 0.41
C VAL A 865 2.55 -0.78 -0.64
N SER A 866 3.53 -1.57 -0.20
CA SER A 866 4.57 -2.13 -1.07
C SER A 866 4.36 -3.59 -1.46
N ILE A 867 3.43 -4.30 -0.82
CA ILE A 867 3.16 -5.74 -1.00
C ILE A 867 1.67 -6.04 -0.93
#